data_AF-D0NKN5-F1
#
_entry.id   AF-D0NKN5-F1
#
_cell.length_a   1.000
_cell.length_b   1.000
_cell.length_c   1.000
_cell.angle_alpha   90.00
_cell.angle_beta   90.00
_cell.angle_gamma   90.00
#
_symmetry.space_group_name_H-M   'P 1'
#
loop_
_entity.id
_entity.type
_entity.pdbx_description
1 polymer ?
#
loop_
_entity_poly.entity_id
_entity_poly.type
_entity_poly.pdbx_seq_one_letter_code
_entity_poly.pdbx_strand_id
1 'polypeptide(L)'
;MVSSARPSDVGILAMEVHFPSDYVDQREMETFDGVGSGKYTLGLGQLGMAVPGDREDVNALALTAVSRLMSKFQVAPEQVGRLEVGTETLVDKSKSTKTVLMQLFEDNADVDGATVINACYGGTAALLNAVAWIDSSFWDGRYAIAVATDIAVYAKGPARPSGGCGAVAMLIGPDAPMVLDCRTKSTHATNVWDFYKPNVSSEYPTVDGKLSNSCYLHALDECYQLFCKKSEAAVKVDGDEPGVASVDYAVFHSPYNKLVQKSFARLLFLDSRRLLHTEDEAAKEKFAPLAKWVHTPLDETLNDRELDLAARGVAKEDFQTKVSPSCTTSQQLGNCYTAAVYMNLATLVHARAKDLALGSRVLMFSYGSGSIATMFVLRTREPTESKFSLEKIANSLDLTARLERRSKKTPAEYTARMKLRERTYGAKSGVKLIQSIASIPEGDFYLDRIDDVGRRFYARSKPQVTSEGDNQEQQRLIRTTQELAGAVYVAGTSVGLPGQAKAFEGEKSVEKLLRGENCILELSDAQKDRMVAQNIVQFHKDRITGDLTRTPVSTHDICIQVSAVVSDVDLEKDYGIAATIANSMDKSTQLAVAAGLEAVRSAGLVDGTDGNWRLPESMRDSTGVIYASSFPTINAAVSETSRYYEEKKEGESTYEMDRKILFRLLVLANAQVAQLTGARGLNTQINAACAGATQAIGVAQDWINSGKCQRVIVVSSDTASSETMMPLIGGGFRALGAACIAPTAEAAARPFDVKRSGMIVGSGAIGVVLESPLAFAERPAAGSTAPNHVGRELERFLQRVETDFGITREEIASNGVYYSHETGTNASPKSSFRLRAVD
;
A
#
# COMPACT_ATOMS: atom_id res chain seq x y z
N MET A 1 -53.75 6.14 27.93
CA MET A 1 -54.56 6.64 26.80
C MET A 1 -53.61 7.42 25.91
N VAL A 2 -53.05 6.79 24.86
CA VAL A 2 -52.20 7.51 23.89
C VAL A 2 -53.15 8.25 22.94
N SER A 3 -52.94 9.57 22.79
CA SER A 3 -53.69 10.44 21.89
C SER A 3 -53.81 9.79 20.50
N SER A 4 -55.02 9.76 19.92
CA SER A 4 -55.28 9.24 18.57
C SER A 4 -54.79 10.17 17.45
N ALA A 5 -54.18 11.30 17.78
CA ALA A 5 -53.62 12.24 16.82
C ALA A 5 -52.17 11.85 16.49
N ARG A 6 -51.84 11.79 15.19
CA ARG A 6 -50.45 11.62 14.74
C ARG A 6 -49.56 12.73 15.32
N PRO A 7 -48.31 12.43 15.69
CA PRO A 7 -47.37 13.46 16.11
C PRO A 7 -47.20 14.52 15.01
N SER A 8 -47.13 15.79 15.40
CA SER A 8 -46.85 16.88 14.47
C SER A 8 -45.35 17.18 14.40
N ASP A 9 -44.93 17.76 13.28
CA ASP A 9 -43.59 18.31 13.10
C ASP A 9 -42.47 17.29 13.37
N VAL A 10 -42.67 16.05 12.91
CA VAL A 10 -41.70 14.97 13.06
C VAL A 10 -40.47 15.23 12.20
N GLY A 11 -39.30 15.15 12.82
CA GLY A 11 -38.04 15.42 12.12
C GLY A 11 -36.82 15.32 13.02
N ILE A 12 -35.73 15.96 12.62
CA ILE A 12 -34.45 15.91 13.35
C ILE A 12 -34.47 16.95 14.48
N LEU A 13 -34.47 16.45 15.72
CA LEU A 13 -34.38 17.24 16.96
C LEU A 13 -32.96 17.70 17.27
N ALA A 14 -32.00 16.81 17.07
CA ALA A 14 -30.59 17.06 17.36
C ALA A 14 -29.72 16.26 16.40
N MET A 15 -28.50 16.74 16.16
CA MET A 15 -27.50 15.98 15.44
C MET A 15 -26.12 16.23 16.00
N GLU A 16 -25.26 15.22 15.86
CA GLU A 16 -23.86 15.29 16.24
C GLU A 16 -23.01 14.52 15.24
N VAL A 17 -21.78 14.95 15.06
CA VAL A 17 -20.85 14.35 14.10
C VAL A 17 -19.60 13.83 14.78
N HIS A 18 -18.99 12.82 14.19
CA HIS A 18 -17.65 12.36 14.53
C HIS A 18 -16.86 12.07 13.25
N PHE A 19 -15.57 12.41 13.29
CA PHE A 19 -14.61 12.16 12.23
C PHE A 19 -13.21 12.05 12.87
N PRO A 20 -12.30 11.25 12.30
CA PRO A 20 -10.95 11.10 12.85
C PRO A 20 -10.19 12.41 13.01
N SER A 21 -9.29 12.40 13.99
CA SER A 21 -8.40 13.54 14.28
C SER A 21 -7.32 13.73 13.24
N ASP A 22 -7.04 12.75 12.39
CA ASP A 22 -5.97 12.81 11.40
C ASP A 22 -6.51 13.08 9.98
N TYR A 23 -5.75 13.83 9.18
CA TYR A 23 -6.09 14.12 7.79
C TYR A 23 -4.86 14.21 6.89
N VAL A 24 -5.03 14.04 5.58
CA VAL A 24 -4.00 14.31 4.57
C VAL A 24 -4.44 15.47 3.66
N ASP A 25 -3.52 16.39 3.32
CA ASP A 25 -3.79 17.53 2.44
C ASP A 25 -3.78 17.08 0.96
N GLN A 26 -4.79 17.50 0.20
CA GLN A 26 -4.96 17.07 -1.19
C GLN A 26 -3.91 17.65 -2.14
N ARG A 27 -3.30 18.81 -1.85
CA ARG A 27 -2.20 19.37 -2.65
C ARG A 27 -0.92 18.56 -2.46
N GLU A 28 -0.67 18.11 -1.24
CA GLU A 28 0.43 17.21 -0.95
C GLU A 28 0.21 15.85 -1.63
N MET A 29 -1.03 15.34 -1.65
CA MET A 29 -1.39 14.14 -2.41
C MET A 29 -1.21 14.32 -3.92
N GLU A 30 -1.56 15.48 -4.50
CA GLU A 30 -1.33 15.76 -5.93
C GLU A 30 0.15 15.62 -6.29
N THR A 31 1.02 16.18 -5.45
CA THR A 31 2.48 16.11 -5.62
C THR A 31 2.97 14.68 -5.46
N PHE A 32 2.51 13.96 -4.44
CA PHE A 32 2.91 12.59 -4.15
C PHE A 32 2.49 11.57 -5.22
N ASP A 33 1.27 11.72 -5.76
CA ASP A 33 0.74 10.85 -6.82
C ASP A 33 1.26 11.25 -8.22
N GLY A 34 2.06 12.32 -8.34
CA GLY A 34 2.65 12.77 -9.60
C GLY A 34 1.63 13.31 -10.60
N VAL A 35 0.56 13.94 -10.11
CA VAL A 35 -0.51 14.49 -10.95
C VAL A 35 -0.42 16.01 -11.06
N GLY A 36 -1.02 16.58 -12.10
CA GLY A 36 -1.05 18.03 -12.31
C GLY A 36 -1.69 18.77 -11.13
N SER A 37 -1.10 19.91 -10.76
CA SER A 37 -1.64 20.82 -9.73
C SER A 37 -3.09 21.20 -10.03
N GLY A 38 -3.94 21.12 -9.01
CA GLY A 38 -5.37 21.39 -9.15
C GLY A 38 -6.21 20.18 -9.51
N LYS A 39 -5.64 19.00 -9.81
CA LYS A 39 -6.43 17.81 -10.19
C LYS A 39 -7.40 17.37 -9.09
N TYR A 40 -6.99 17.41 -7.83
CA TYR A 40 -7.81 17.05 -6.68
C TYR A 40 -8.47 18.30 -6.09
N THR A 41 -7.71 19.37 -5.90
CA THR A 41 -8.20 20.60 -5.27
C THR A 41 -9.20 21.39 -6.10
N LEU A 42 -9.07 21.41 -7.43
CA LEU A 42 -10.02 22.09 -8.33
C LEU A 42 -10.88 21.10 -9.12
N GLY A 43 -10.25 20.00 -9.59
CA GLY A 43 -10.90 18.97 -10.39
C GLY A 43 -11.93 18.19 -9.59
N LEU A 44 -11.58 17.70 -8.39
CA LEU A 44 -12.52 17.09 -7.44
C LEU A 44 -13.14 18.13 -6.50
N GLY A 45 -12.47 19.26 -6.28
CA GLY A 45 -12.91 20.27 -5.31
C GLY A 45 -12.62 19.87 -3.86
N GLN A 46 -11.63 19.00 -3.64
CA GLN A 46 -11.28 18.43 -2.33
C GLN A 46 -10.02 19.07 -1.76
N LEU A 47 -10.04 19.46 -0.48
CA LEU A 47 -8.94 20.14 0.21
C LEU A 47 -8.20 19.20 1.18
N GLY A 48 -8.93 18.35 1.89
CA GLY A 48 -8.37 17.37 2.81
C GLY A 48 -9.15 16.06 2.75
N MET A 49 -8.54 14.99 3.27
CA MET A 49 -9.17 13.69 3.38
C MET A 49 -8.88 13.10 4.77
N ALA A 50 -9.93 12.70 5.49
CA ALA A 50 -9.81 12.13 6.83
C ALA A 50 -9.09 10.78 6.79
N VAL A 51 -8.20 10.54 7.74
CA VAL A 51 -7.34 9.34 7.81
C VAL A 51 -7.64 8.57 9.08
N PRO A 52 -8.42 7.48 9.03
CA PRO A 52 -8.69 6.67 10.22
C PRO A 52 -7.41 5.93 10.63
N GLY A 53 -7.17 5.82 11.94
CA GLY A 53 -6.22 4.86 12.49
C GLY A 53 -6.77 3.45 12.56
N ASP A 54 -5.96 2.50 13.02
CA ASP A 54 -6.37 1.08 13.10
C ASP A 54 -7.24 0.77 14.33
N ARG A 55 -7.38 1.72 15.27
CA ARG A 55 -8.37 1.64 16.35
C ARG A 55 -9.69 2.34 16.01
N GLU A 56 -9.79 2.97 14.84
CA GLU A 56 -10.99 3.67 14.37
C GLU A 56 -11.71 2.82 13.29
N ASP A 57 -12.69 2.04 13.71
CA ASP A 57 -13.61 1.33 12.81
C ASP A 57 -15.01 1.94 12.82
N VAL A 58 -15.89 1.46 11.93
CA VAL A 58 -17.27 1.95 11.78
C VAL A 58 -18.05 1.95 13.10
N ASN A 59 -17.82 0.96 13.97
CA ASN A 59 -18.52 0.87 15.25
C ASN A 59 -17.96 1.90 16.23
N ALA A 60 -16.64 2.08 16.29
CA ALA A 60 -16.01 3.12 17.11
C ALA A 60 -16.48 4.53 16.72
N LEU A 61 -16.58 4.81 15.41
CA LEU A 61 -17.09 6.08 14.90
C LEU A 61 -18.55 6.31 15.32
N ALA A 62 -19.41 5.29 15.14
CA ALA A 62 -20.82 5.37 15.52
C ALA A 62 -21.05 5.47 17.03
N LEU A 63 -20.33 4.69 17.84
CA LEU A 63 -20.37 4.76 19.31
C LEU A 63 -20.05 6.18 19.79
N THR A 64 -19.03 6.79 19.21
CA THR A 64 -18.63 8.15 19.55
C THR A 64 -19.69 9.18 19.17
N ALA A 65 -20.23 9.11 17.95
CA ALA A 65 -21.27 10.04 17.51
C ALA A 65 -22.55 9.94 18.37
N VAL A 66 -23.02 8.72 18.65
CA VAL A 66 -24.24 8.50 19.47
C VAL A 66 -24.02 8.91 20.92
N SER A 67 -22.89 8.52 21.52
CA SER A 67 -22.58 8.89 22.91
C SER A 67 -22.49 10.41 23.09
N ARG A 68 -21.87 11.12 22.15
CA ARG A 68 -21.80 12.59 22.16
C ARG A 68 -23.18 13.22 21.97
N LEU A 69 -24.00 12.71 21.06
CA LEU A 69 -25.38 13.18 20.86
C LEU A 69 -26.18 13.07 22.15
N MET A 70 -26.19 11.88 22.77
CA MET A 70 -26.96 11.64 24.00
C MET A 70 -26.47 12.53 25.15
N SER A 71 -25.15 12.67 25.31
CA SER A 71 -24.57 13.50 26.36
C SER A 71 -24.85 14.99 26.18
N LYS A 72 -24.56 15.57 25.01
CA LYS A 72 -24.69 17.01 24.78
C LYS A 72 -26.14 17.50 24.73
N PHE A 73 -27.05 16.63 24.27
CA PHE A 73 -28.47 16.93 24.25
C PHE A 73 -29.23 16.32 25.43
N GLN A 74 -28.54 15.77 26.42
CA GLN A 74 -29.14 15.25 27.66
C GLN A 74 -30.30 14.27 27.38
N VAL A 75 -30.06 13.30 26.50
CA VAL A 75 -31.02 12.23 26.17
C VAL A 75 -30.65 11.00 26.98
N ALA A 76 -31.51 10.59 27.89
CA ALA A 76 -31.28 9.37 28.67
C ALA A 76 -31.56 8.12 27.82
N PRO A 77 -30.85 7.00 28.03
CA PRO A 77 -31.06 5.75 27.31
C PRO A 77 -32.52 5.30 27.22
N GLU A 78 -33.29 5.47 28.30
CA GLU A 78 -34.68 5.03 28.42
C GLU A 78 -35.63 5.84 27.54
N GLN A 79 -35.21 7.04 27.10
CA GLN A 79 -35.99 7.91 26.21
C GLN A 79 -35.89 7.50 24.74
N VAL A 80 -35.13 6.47 24.41
CA VAL A 80 -34.95 5.99 23.04
C VAL A 80 -35.68 4.67 22.86
N GLY A 81 -36.61 4.64 21.90
CA GLY A 81 -37.38 3.45 21.54
C GLY A 81 -36.96 2.82 20.21
N ARG A 82 -36.15 3.51 19.41
CA ARG A 82 -35.62 2.99 18.15
C ARG A 82 -34.20 3.47 17.89
N LEU A 83 -33.34 2.57 17.43
CA LEU A 83 -31.97 2.85 16.98
C LEU A 83 -31.71 2.13 15.65
N GLU A 84 -31.36 2.88 14.62
CA GLU A 84 -31.15 2.34 13.28
C GLU A 84 -29.87 2.90 12.65
N VAL A 85 -29.07 2.02 12.01
CA VAL A 85 -27.75 2.37 11.50
C VAL A 85 -27.70 2.16 9.99
N GLY A 86 -27.44 3.21 9.24
CA GLY A 86 -27.04 3.14 7.84
C GLY A 86 -25.53 3.06 7.70
N THR A 87 -25.03 2.03 7.00
CA THR A 87 -23.61 1.91 6.66
C THR A 87 -23.43 0.99 5.45
N GLU A 88 -22.33 1.18 4.72
CA GLU A 88 -21.82 0.23 3.73
C GLU A 88 -20.42 -0.32 4.10
N THR A 89 -19.95 -0.02 5.32
CA THR A 89 -18.68 -0.47 5.88
C THR A 89 -18.95 -1.64 6.82
N LEU A 90 -18.89 -2.86 6.31
CA LEU A 90 -19.21 -4.06 7.09
C LEU A 90 -17.96 -4.63 7.77
N VAL A 91 -18.03 -4.76 9.09
CA VAL A 91 -17.04 -5.50 9.90
C VAL A 91 -17.50 -6.92 10.23
N ASP A 92 -18.80 -7.18 10.11
CA ASP A 92 -19.44 -8.49 10.26
C ASP A 92 -20.57 -8.61 9.21
N LYS A 93 -20.81 -9.81 8.69
CA LYS A 93 -21.81 -10.07 7.65
C LYS A 93 -23.21 -10.32 8.19
N SER A 94 -23.35 -10.60 9.48
CA SER A 94 -24.61 -10.94 10.14
C SER A 94 -24.88 -10.06 11.36
N LYS A 95 -23.87 -9.81 12.21
CA LYS A 95 -24.03 -8.98 13.40
C LYS A 95 -24.07 -7.50 13.01
N SER A 96 -25.20 -6.85 13.28
CA SER A 96 -25.41 -5.43 12.95
C SER A 96 -24.59 -4.51 13.85
N THR A 97 -24.12 -3.38 13.31
CA THR A 97 -23.54 -2.28 14.09
C THR A 97 -24.51 -1.79 15.16
N LYS A 98 -25.82 -1.77 14.87
CA LYS A 98 -26.88 -1.45 15.85
C LYS A 98 -26.72 -2.25 17.14
N THR A 99 -26.48 -3.56 17.05
CA THR A 99 -26.31 -4.40 18.26
C THR A 99 -25.03 -4.14 19.03
N VAL A 100 -24.01 -3.53 18.41
CA VAL A 100 -22.81 -3.05 19.12
C VAL A 100 -23.15 -1.76 19.87
N LEU A 101 -23.91 -0.85 19.25
CA LEU A 101 -24.33 0.41 19.86
C LEU A 101 -25.25 0.22 21.07
N MET A 102 -25.95 -0.91 21.18
CA MET A 102 -26.77 -1.24 22.36
C MET A 102 -25.98 -1.22 23.67
N GLN A 103 -24.65 -1.31 23.66
CA GLN A 103 -23.82 -1.15 24.85
C GLN A 103 -23.92 0.26 25.49
N LEU A 104 -24.43 1.26 24.75
CA LEU A 104 -24.68 2.61 25.26
C LEU A 104 -26.03 2.75 25.99
N PHE A 105 -26.88 1.72 25.91
CA PHE A 105 -28.27 1.80 26.38
C PHE A 105 -28.51 1.11 27.72
N GLU A 106 -27.44 0.69 28.41
CA GLU A 106 -27.48 0.10 29.75
C GLU A 106 -28.54 -1.01 29.84
N ASP A 107 -29.56 -0.83 30.68
CA ASP A 107 -30.65 -1.79 30.90
C ASP A 107 -31.82 -1.64 29.90
N ASN A 108 -31.83 -0.59 29.07
CA ASN A 108 -32.86 -0.41 28.04
C ASN A 108 -32.61 -1.32 26.83
N ALA A 109 -33.15 -2.54 26.89
CA ALA A 109 -33.09 -3.51 25.81
C ALA A 109 -34.28 -3.42 24.81
N ASP A 110 -35.35 -2.70 25.17
CA ASP A 110 -36.55 -2.54 24.34
C ASP A 110 -36.36 -1.36 23.37
N VAL A 111 -35.49 -1.57 22.38
CA VAL A 111 -35.12 -0.57 21.36
C VAL A 111 -35.17 -1.20 19.98
N ASP A 112 -36.08 -0.72 19.14
CA ASP A 112 -36.35 -1.21 17.80
C ASP A 112 -35.22 -0.88 16.80
N GLY A 113 -35.24 -1.47 15.60
CA GLY A 113 -34.33 -1.13 14.50
C GLY A 113 -33.10 -2.04 14.33
N ALA A 114 -32.42 -1.90 13.18
CA ALA A 114 -31.32 -2.74 12.74
C ALA A 114 -30.26 -1.95 11.94
N THR A 115 -29.37 -2.64 11.22
CA THR A 115 -28.47 -2.01 10.25
C THR A 115 -29.05 -2.14 8.84
N VAL A 116 -29.12 -1.03 8.10
CA VAL A 116 -29.61 -0.94 6.72
C VAL A 116 -28.46 -0.66 5.77
N ILE A 117 -28.38 -1.43 4.68
CA ILE A 117 -27.25 -1.40 3.75
C ILE A 117 -27.78 -1.19 2.33
N ASN A 118 -27.40 -0.06 1.72
CA ASN A 118 -27.44 0.16 0.27
C ASN A 118 -26.48 1.29 -0.07
N ALA A 119 -25.19 0.98 -0.23
CA ALA A 119 -24.14 1.98 -0.49
C ALA A 119 -24.30 3.23 0.42
N CYS A 120 -24.05 4.42 -0.13
CA CYS A 120 -24.24 5.71 0.53
C CYS A 120 -25.70 6.07 0.90
N TYR A 121 -26.71 5.27 0.54
CA TYR A 121 -28.12 5.57 0.83
C TYR A 121 -28.57 5.11 2.23
N GLY A 122 -27.85 4.17 2.86
CA GLY A 122 -28.28 3.52 4.10
C GLY A 122 -28.66 4.48 5.24
N GLY A 123 -27.95 5.61 5.38
CA GLY A 123 -28.26 6.64 6.39
C GLY A 123 -29.61 7.30 6.17
N THR A 124 -30.00 7.51 4.91
CA THR A 124 -31.32 8.05 4.55
C THR A 124 -32.42 7.03 4.75
N ALA A 125 -32.18 5.75 4.45
CA ALA A 125 -33.12 4.71 4.79
C ALA A 125 -33.38 4.66 6.31
N ALA A 126 -32.33 4.73 7.14
CA ALA A 126 -32.45 4.76 8.60
C ALA A 126 -33.25 5.99 9.09
N LEU A 127 -32.99 7.18 8.54
CA LEU A 127 -33.77 8.40 8.86
C LEU A 127 -35.26 8.24 8.51
N LEU A 128 -35.56 7.77 7.29
CA LEU A 128 -36.94 7.62 6.83
C LEU A 128 -37.69 6.55 7.62
N ASN A 129 -37.02 5.45 7.98
CA ASN A 129 -37.60 4.40 8.82
C ASN A 129 -37.88 4.92 10.24
N ALA A 130 -37.01 5.77 10.80
CA ALA A 130 -37.22 6.40 12.11
C ALA A 130 -38.43 7.34 12.11
N VAL A 131 -38.56 8.21 11.09
CA VAL A 131 -39.72 9.09 10.92
C VAL A 131 -41.00 8.26 10.73
N ALA A 132 -40.97 7.24 9.87
CA ALA A 132 -42.11 6.36 9.65
C ALA A 132 -42.53 5.59 10.90
N TRP A 133 -41.59 5.19 11.76
CA TRP A 133 -41.89 4.54 13.04
C TRP A 133 -42.62 5.50 13.99
N ILE A 134 -42.17 6.75 14.12
CA ILE A 134 -42.83 7.78 14.95
C ILE A 134 -44.25 8.08 14.44
N ASP A 135 -44.45 8.10 13.12
CA ASP A 135 -45.77 8.32 12.50
C ASP A 135 -46.71 7.09 12.58
N SER A 136 -46.22 5.95 13.04
CA SER A 136 -46.95 4.68 13.03
C SER A 136 -47.71 4.41 14.34
N SER A 137 -48.59 3.41 14.30
CA SER A 137 -49.23 2.87 15.51
C SER A 137 -48.29 2.09 16.43
N PHE A 138 -47.05 1.82 16.00
CA PHE A 138 -46.02 1.17 16.83
C PHE A 138 -45.22 2.17 17.66
N TRP A 139 -45.41 3.48 17.46
CA TRP A 139 -44.73 4.48 18.25
C TRP A 139 -45.18 4.43 19.71
N ASP A 140 -44.21 4.44 20.61
CA ASP A 140 -44.39 4.32 22.06
C ASP A 140 -44.17 5.64 22.82
N GLY A 141 -44.00 6.75 22.09
CA GLY A 141 -43.73 8.07 22.65
C GLY A 141 -42.24 8.41 22.83
N ARG A 142 -41.33 7.46 22.61
CA ARG A 142 -39.87 7.67 22.76
C ARG A 142 -39.25 8.23 21.48
N TYR A 143 -38.02 8.74 21.60
CA TYR A 143 -37.23 9.19 20.46
C TYR A 143 -36.68 8.03 19.64
N ALA A 144 -36.34 8.32 18.38
CA ALA A 144 -35.53 7.44 17.55
C ALA A 144 -34.14 8.04 17.31
N ILE A 145 -33.12 7.20 17.14
CA ILE A 145 -31.78 7.63 16.71
C ILE A 145 -31.46 6.97 15.38
N ALA A 146 -31.23 7.78 14.35
CA ALA A 146 -30.71 7.34 13.06
C ALA A 146 -29.21 7.66 12.99
N VAL A 147 -28.39 6.67 12.66
CA VAL A 147 -26.93 6.82 12.55
C VAL A 147 -26.50 6.55 11.12
N ALA A 148 -25.69 7.42 10.55
CA ALA A 148 -25.00 7.19 9.29
C ALA A 148 -23.50 7.14 9.57
N THR A 149 -22.79 6.08 9.17
CA THR A 149 -21.36 5.94 9.48
C THR A 149 -20.64 5.11 8.44
N ASP A 150 -19.44 5.55 8.03
CA ASP A 150 -18.63 4.81 7.07
C ASP A 150 -17.15 5.17 7.10
N ILE A 151 -16.35 4.26 6.54
CA ILE A 151 -14.96 4.46 6.16
C ILE A 151 -14.83 4.18 4.66
N ALA A 152 -14.69 5.24 3.87
CA ALA A 152 -14.56 5.19 2.42
C ALA A 152 -13.10 5.07 2.00
N VAL A 153 -12.69 3.85 1.65
CA VAL A 153 -11.32 3.56 1.20
C VAL A 153 -11.31 2.92 -0.18
N TYR A 154 -10.29 3.28 -0.96
CA TYR A 154 -10.10 2.80 -2.32
C TYR A 154 -8.66 2.34 -2.53
N ALA A 155 -8.48 1.37 -3.44
CA ALA A 155 -7.17 0.93 -3.90
C ALA A 155 -6.35 2.09 -4.49
N LYS A 156 -5.04 1.89 -4.65
CA LYS A 156 -4.19 2.86 -5.35
C LYS A 156 -4.74 3.13 -6.76
N GLY A 157 -5.00 4.40 -7.07
CA GLY A 157 -5.58 4.79 -8.34
C GLY A 157 -6.40 6.08 -8.26
N PRO A 158 -7.13 6.44 -9.32
CA PRO A 158 -7.81 7.73 -9.45
C PRO A 158 -8.97 7.95 -8.47
N ALA A 159 -9.50 6.89 -7.84
CA ALA A 159 -10.57 6.99 -6.85
C ALA A 159 -10.06 7.19 -5.39
N ARG A 160 -8.78 6.91 -5.12
CA ARG A 160 -8.18 7.10 -3.79
C ARG A 160 -8.37 8.50 -3.21
N PRO A 161 -8.22 9.60 -3.98
CA PRO A 161 -8.38 10.95 -3.45
C PRO A 161 -9.82 11.35 -3.12
N SER A 162 -10.81 10.52 -3.46
CA SER A 162 -12.22 10.70 -3.07
C SER A 162 -12.63 9.84 -1.87
N GLY A 163 -11.67 9.26 -1.14
CA GLY A 163 -11.95 8.60 0.14
C GLY A 163 -12.33 9.58 1.25
N GLY A 164 -12.51 9.06 2.46
CA GLY A 164 -12.88 9.84 3.64
C GLY A 164 -13.54 8.94 4.69
N CYS A 165 -13.92 9.49 5.83
CA CYS A 165 -14.61 8.74 6.87
C CYS A 165 -15.28 9.66 7.89
N GLY A 166 -16.35 9.15 8.50
CA GLY A 166 -17.07 9.86 9.54
C GLY A 166 -18.37 9.17 9.94
N ALA A 167 -19.02 9.75 10.95
CA ALA A 167 -20.32 9.36 11.44
C ALA A 167 -21.18 10.58 11.75
N VAL A 168 -22.48 10.47 11.52
CA VAL A 168 -23.49 11.43 11.96
C VAL A 168 -24.59 10.66 12.70
N ALA A 169 -24.89 11.10 13.92
CA ALA A 169 -26.04 10.63 14.69
C ALA A 169 -27.12 11.71 14.66
N MET A 170 -28.37 11.32 14.44
CA MET A 170 -29.53 12.21 14.38
C MET A 170 -30.62 11.69 15.32
N LEU A 171 -31.04 12.54 16.26
CA LEU A 171 -32.17 12.28 17.14
C LEU A 171 -33.46 12.72 16.44
N ILE A 172 -34.45 11.84 16.36
CA ILE A 172 -35.70 12.04 15.65
C ILE A 172 -36.87 12.02 16.64
N GLY A 173 -37.80 12.96 16.48
CA GLY A 173 -38.98 13.09 17.32
C GLY A 173 -39.95 14.17 16.84
N PRO A 174 -41.09 14.35 17.53
CA PRO A 174 -42.05 15.44 17.26
C PRO A 174 -41.50 16.81 17.67
N ASP A 175 -42.15 17.89 17.22
CA ASP A 175 -41.75 19.29 17.48
C ASP A 175 -40.29 19.57 17.07
N ALA A 176 -39.87 19.02 15.93
CA ALA A 176 -38.49 19.15 15.48
C ALA A 176 -38.18 20.54 14.89
N PRO A 177 -36.96 21.08 15.09
CA PRO A 177 -36.46 22.27 14.40
C PRO A 177 -36.20 22.02 12.90
N MET A 178 -36.04 20.76 12.48
CA MET A 178 -35.89 20.36 11.08
C MET A 178 -36.91 19.27 10.74
N VAL A 179 -38.10 19.70 10.29
CA VAL A 179 -39.25 18.84 10.00
C VAL A 179 -39.12 18.21 8.62
N LEU A 180 -39.38 16.91 8.50
CA LEU A 180 -39.32 16.20 7.22
C LEU A 180 -40.62 16.42 6.42
N ASP A 181 -40.55 17.08 5.27
CA ASP A 181 -41.70 17.23 4.37
C ASP A 181 -41.86 16.00 3.47
N CYS A 182 -42.66 15.04 3.94
CA CYS A 182 -42.93 13.80 3.20
C CYS A 182 -43.82 14.00 1.96
N ARG A 183 -44.48 15.15 1.78
CA ARG A 183 -45.45 15.37 0.68
C ARG A 183 -44.74 15.42 -0.67
N THR A 184 -43.57 16.04 -0.71
CA THR A 184 -42.78 16.24 -1.94
C THR A 184 -41.66 15.20 -2.09
N LYS A 185 -41.49 14.29 -1.13
CA LYS A 185 -40.47 13.22 -1.18
C LYS A 185 -40.57 12.40 -2.47
N SER A 186 -39.50 12.29 -3.23
CA SER A 186 -39.40 11.47 -4.45
C SER A 186 -38.26 10.47 -4.34
N THR A 187 -38.45 9.28 -4.90
CA THR A 187 -37.48 8.18 -4.83
C THR A 187 -37.35 7.57 -6.21
N HIS A 188 -36.12 7.31 -6.63
CA HIS A 188 -35.80 6.53 -7.82
C HIS A 188 -34.94 5.34 -7.39
N ALA A 189 -35.29 4.15 -7.87
CA ALA A 189 -34.53 2.93 -7.60
C ALA A 189 -34.43 2.12 -8.90
N THR A 190 -33.23 1.66 -9.22
CA THR A 190 -32.94 0.90 -10.44
C THR A 190 -31.84 -0.12 -10.16
N ASN A 191 -31.68 -1.11 -11.04
CA ASN A 191 -30.64 -2.14 -10.93
C ASN A 191 -29.47 -1.81 -11.86
N VAL A 192 -28.34 -1.40 -11.30
CA VAL A 192 -27.12 -0.98 -12.01
C VAL A 192 -25.87 -1.41 -11.26
N TRP A 193 -24.77 -1.57 -11.99
CA TRP A 193 -23.47 -2.02 -11.47
C TRP A 193 -22.41 -0.90 -11.51
N ASP A 194 -22.79 0.31 -11.10
CA ASP A 194 -21.94 1.49 -11.17
C ASP A 194 -20.84 1.52 -10.10
N PHE A 195 -21.19 1.09 -8.88
CA PHE A 195 -20.27 0.86 -7.77
C PHE A 195 -20.83 -0.23 -6.86
N TYR A 196 -20.01 -1.21 -6.50
CA TYR A 196 -20.41 -2.35 -5.68
C TYR A 196 -19.20 -3.04 -5.03
N LYS A 197 -19.42 -3.83 -3.97
CA LYS A 197 -18.36 -4.53 -3.21
C LYS A 197 -18.54 -6.05 -3.30
N PRO A 198 -18.14 -6.70 -4.42
CA PRO A 198 -18.36 -8.14 -4.61
C PRO A 198 -17.33 -9.01 -3.87
N ASN A 199 -16.14 -8.47 -3.59
CA ASN A 199 -15.07 -9.19 -2.92
C ASN A 199 -15.16 -9.03 -1.40
N VAL A 200 -15.70 -10.03 -0.71
CA VAL A 200 -15.88 -10.01 0.75
C VAL A 200 -14.58 -9.98 1.57
N SER A 201 -13.45 -10.29 0.96
CA SER A 201 -12.13 -10.29 1.62
C SER A 201 -11.37 -8.97 1.43
N SER A 202 -11.93 -8.02 0.68
CA SER A 202 -11.34 -6.71 0.45
C SER A 202 -12.34 -5.62 0.82
N GLU A 203 -11.85 -4.55 1.43
CA GLU A 203 -12.67 -3.38 1.70
C GLU A 203 -12.91 -2.54 0.43
N TYR A 204 -12.08 -2.73 -0.60
CA TYR A 204 -12.12 -1.91 -1.80
C TYR A 204 -13.31 -2.27 -2.71
N PRO A 205 -14.03 -1.25 -3.21
CA PRO A 205 -15.12 -1.46 -4.13
C PRO A 205 -14.64 -1.70 -5.57
N THR A 206 -15.49 -2.36 -6.35
CA THR A 206 -15.45 -2.29 -7.82
C THR A 206 -16.22 -1.04 -8.26
N VAL A 207 -15.60 -0.19 -9.08
CA VAL A 207 -16.17 1.10 -9.49
C VAL A 207 -15.94 1.36 -10.98
N ASP A 208 -17.02 1.68 -11.69
CA ASP A 208 -16.96 2.33 -13.01
C ASP A 208 -17.24 3.83 -12.80
N GLY A 209 -16.18 4.63 -12.76
CA GLY A 209 -16.30 6.06 -12.44
C GLY A 209 -17.12 6.88 -13.45
N LYS A 210 -17.17 6.47 -14.73
CA LYS A 210 -17.97 7.17 -15.74
C LYS A 210 -19.44 6.78 -15.59
N LEU A 211 -19.71 5.49 -15.42
CA LEU A 211 -21.06 4.99 -15.18
C LEU A 211 -21.63 5.55 -13.87
N SER A 212 -20.86 5.57 -12.78
CA SER A 212 -21.29 6.09 -11.48
C SER A 212 -21.70 7.56 -11.53
N ASN A 213 -20.96 8.42 -12.24
CA ASN A 213 -21.38 9.80 -12.46
C ASN A 213 -22.68 9.91 -13.28
N SER A 214 -22.82 9.08 -14.33
CA SER A 214 -24.02 9.07 -15.17
C SER A 214 -25.25 8.58 -14.39
N CYS A 215 -25.12 7.51 -13.61
CA CYS A 215 -26.18 6.96 -12.76
C CYS A 215 -26.59 7.93 -11.65
N TYR A 216 -25.62 8.63 -11.03
CA TYR A 216 -25.90 9.67 -10.04
C TYR A 216 -26.77 10.79 -10.65
N LEU A 217 -26.36 11.35 -11.79
CA LEU A 217 -27.07 12.45 -12.44
C LEU A 217 -28.43 12.00 -13.00
N HIS A 218 -28.53 10.78 -13.52
CA HIS A 218 -29.82 10.23 -13.95
C HIS A 218 -30.79 10.06 -12.77
N ALA A 219 -30.33 9.50 -11.65
CA ALA A 219 -31.16 9.36 -10.45
C ALA A 219 -31.56 10.73 -9.87
N LEU A 220 -30.69 11.75 -10.00
CA LEU A 220 -30.99 13.13 -9.66
C LEU A 220 -32.11 13.70 -10.56
N ASP A 221 -32.01 13.51 -11.88
CA ASP A 221 -33.03 13.96 -12.84
C ASP A 221 -34.40 13.37 -12.50
N GLU A 222 -34.46 12.05 -12.32
CA GLU A 222 -35.68 11.30 -11.98
C GLU A 222 -36.29 11.77 -10.65
N CYS A 223 -35.46 11.89 -9.60
CA CYS A 223 -35.94 12.38 -8.31
C CYS A 223 -36.43 13.82 -8.41
N TYR A 224 -35.73 14.70 -9.12
CA TYR A 224 -36.09 16.11 -9.22
C TYR A 224 -37.37 16.33 -10.03
N GLN A 225 -37.54 15.64 -11.16
CA GLN A 225 -38.78 15.71 -11.94
C GLN A 225 -39.99 15.25 -11.12
N LEU A 226 -39.84 14.16 -10.37
CA LEU A 226 -40.88 13.67 -9.46
C LEU A 226 -41.14 14.65 -8.30
N PHE A 227 -40.09 15.28 -7.76
CA PHE A 227 -40.22 16.32 -6.75
C PHE A 227 -41.02 17.50 -7.30
N CYS A 228 -40.65 18.05 -8.45
CA CYS A 228 -41.36 19.17 -9.07
C CYS A 228 -42.82 18.82 -9.40
N LYS A 229 -43.10 17.62 -9.91
CA LYS A 229 -44.48 17.14 -10.15
C LYS A 229 -45.31 17.05 -8.88
N LYS A 230 -44.71 16.60 -7.77
CA LYS A 230 -45.40 16.55 -6.46
C LYS A 230 -45.60 17.95 -5.87
N SER A 231 -44.61 18.82 -6.03
CA SER A 231 -44.70 20.24 -5.64
C SER A 231 -45.83 20.94 -6.39
N GLU A 232 -45.94 20.77 -7.72
CA GLU A 232 -47.07 21.26 -8.54
C GLU A 232 -48.44 20.86 -8.01
N ALA A 233 -48.59 19.60 -7.59
CA ALA A 233 -49.82 19.11 -7.00
C ALA A 233 -50.11 19.78 -5.64
N ALA A 234 -49.07 20.12 -4.87
CA ALA A 234 -49.16 20.79 -3.58
C ALA A 234 -49.34 22.32 -3.69
N VAL A 235 -48.95 22.96 -4.81
CA VAL A 235 -49.10 24.42 -5.05
C VAL A 235 -50.55 24.87 -4.93
N LYS A 236 -51.51 24.00 -5.28
CA LYS A 236 -52.95 24.27 -5.13
C LYS A 236 -53.38 24.54 -3.67
N VAL A 237 -52.50 24.27 -2.70
CA VAL A 237 -52.72 24.44 -1.26
C VAL A 237 -51.80 25.52 -0.68
N ASP A 238 -50.50 25.48 -0.99
CA ASP A 238 -49.48 26.28 -0.29
C ASP A 238 -48.95 27.49 -1.11
N GLY A 239 -49.18 27.57 -2.42
CA GLY A 239 -48.81 28.72 -3.26
C GLY A 239 -47.34 28.81 -3.72
N ASP A 240 -46.46 27.90 -3.31
CA ASP A 240 -45.03 27.91 -3.68
C ASP A 240 -44.79 27.42 -5.12
N GLU A 241 -44.13 28.20 -5.97
CA GLU A 241 -43.75 27.71 -7.31
C GLU A 241 -42.75 26.53 -7.22
N PRO A 242 -42.88 25.49 -8.06
CA PRO A 242 -41.98 24.33 -8.08
C PRO A 242 -40.60 24.66 -8.67
N GLY A 243 -39.54 24.08 -8.11
CA GLY A 243 -38.18 24.13 -8.66
C GLY A 243 -37.13 24.63 -7.67
N VAL A 244 -35.96 25.06 -8.15
CA VAL A 244 -34.88 25.57 -7.29
C VAL A 244 -35.26 26.89 -6.60
N ALA A 245 -36.14 27.68 -7.23
CA ALA A 245 -36.68 28.90 -6.62
C ALA A 245 -37.49 28.62 -5.34
N SER A 246 -38.02 27.40 -5.20
CA SER A 246 -38.87 26.97 -4.07
C SER A 246 -38.11 26.59 -2.80
N VAL A 247 -36.78 26.63 -2.83
CA VAL A 247 -35.93 26.19 -1.71
C VAL A 247 -34.85 27.21 -1.42
N ASP A 248 -34.54 27.41 -0.15
CA ASP A 248 -33.53 28.37 0.31
C ASP A 248 -32.13 27.78 0.24
N TYR A 249 -32.02 26.48 0.53
CA TYR A 249 -30.77 25.74 0.51
C TYR A 249 -30.94 24.38 -0.17
N ALA A 250 -29.85 23.84 -0.71
CA ALA A 250 -29.81 22.49 -1.23
C ALA A 250 -28.54 21.75 -0.77
N VAL A 251 -28.72 20.53 -0.30
CA VAL A 251 -27.71 19.65 0.29
C VAL A 251 -27.72 18.34 -0.47
N PHE A 252 -26.54 17.90 -0.90
CA PHE A 252 -26.37 16.71 -1.73
C PHE A 252 -25.47 15.70 -1.06
N HIS A 253 -25.65 14.42 -1.38
CA HIS A 253 -24.59 13.44 -1.24
C HIS A 253 -23.34 13.94 -1.98
N SER A 254 -22.18 13.90 -1.33
CA SER A 254 -20.95 14.51 -1.83
C SER A 254 -19.80 13.51 -1.87
N PRO A 255 -19.71 12.64 -2.91
CA PRO A 255 -18.51 11.86 -3.17
C PRO A 255 -17.29 12.77 -3.35
N TYR A 256 -17.49 13.89 -4.02
CA TYR A 256 -16.55 15.00 -4.12
C TYR A 256 -17.28 16.27 -4.54
N ASN A 257 -16.73 17.42 -4.14
CA ASN A 257 -17.42 18.70 -4.26
C ASN A 257 -17.73 19.10 -5.72
N LYS A 258 -16.89 18.70 -6.69
CA LYS A 258 -17.20 18.94 -8.11
C LYS A 258 -18.51 18.30 -8.53
N LEU A 259 -18.84 17.10 -8.06
CA LEU A 259 -20.11 16.46 -8.39
C LEU A 259 -21.29 17.23 -7.79
N VAL A 260 -21.13 17.80 -6.60
CA VAL A 260 -22.15 18.67 -5.98
C VAL A 260 -22.40 19.92 -6.85
N GLN A 261 -21.35 20.57 -7.34
CA GLN A 261 -21.46 21.70 -8.28
C GLN A 261 -22.23 21.30 -9.55
N LYS A 262 -21.90 20.14 -10.12
CA LYS A 262 -22.60 19.61 -11.30
C LYS A 262 -24.06 19.27 -11.01
N SER A 263 -24.33 18.69 -9.84
CA SER A 263 -25.67 18.28 -9.42
C SER A 263 -26.59 19.48 -9.30
N PHE A 264 -26.15 20.53 -8.63
CA PHE A 264 -26.97 21.73 -8.49
C PHE A 264 -27.19 22.44 -9.84
N ALA A 265 -26.14 22.55 -10.66
CA ALA A 265 -26.26 23.07 -12.03
C ALA A 265 -27.24 22.23 -12.89
N ARG A 266 -27.27 20.90 -12.69
CA ARG A 266 -28.21 20.00 -13.37
C ARG A 266 -29.66 20.32 -13.00
N LEU A 267 -29.95 20.69 -11.75
CA LEU A 267 -31.30 21.11 -11.34
C LEU A 267 -31.76 22.36 -12.10
N LEU A 268 -30.88 23.35 -12.28
CA LEU A 268 -31.20 24.56 -13.05
C LEU A 268 -31.39 24.27 -14.55
N PHE A 269 -30.68 23.27 -15.09
CA PHE A 269 -30.96 22.77 -16.43
C PHE A 269 -32.34 22.10 -16.52
N LEU A 270 -32.77 21.35 -15.50
CA LEU A 270 -34.12 20.77 -15.50
C LEU A 270 -35.20 21.85 -15.34
N ASP A 271 -34.93 22.90 -14.57
CA ASP A 271 -35.80 24.08 -14.47
C ASP A 271 -35.89 24.83 -15.81
N SER A 272 -34.78 24.98 -16.55
CA SER A 272 -34.83 25.64 -17.86
C SER A 272 -35.76 24.92 -18.83
N ARG A 273 -35.79 23.58 -18.80
CA ARG A 273 -36.71 22.77 -19.63
C ARG A 273 -38.18 22.98 -19.28
N ARG A 274 -38.49 23.33 -18.03
CA ARG A 274 -39.85 23.64 -17.58
C ARG A 274 -40.23 25.08 -17.91
N LEU A 275 -39.30 26.02 -17.67
CA LEU A 275 -39.61 27.45 -17.61
C LEU A 275 -39.42 28.18 -18.94
N LEU A 276 -38.55 27.72 -19.85
CA LEU A 276 -38.33 28.40 -21.14
C LEU A 276 -39.56 28.40 -22.08
N HIS A 277 -40.54 27.54 -21.82
CA HIS A 277 -41.81 27.50 -22.55
C HIS A 277 -42.90 28.39 -21.95
N THR A 278 -42.62 29.05 -20.82
CA THR A 278 -43.57 29.93 -20.12
C THR A 278 -43.46 31.38 -20.60
N GLU A 279 -44.39 32.24 -20.18
CA GLU A 279 -44.34 33.69 -20.46
C GLU A 279 -43.44 34.48 -19.50
N ASP A 280 -42.69 33.80 -18.62
CA ASP A 280 -41.75 34.43 -17.69
C ASP A 280 -40.48 34.93 -18.41
N GLU A 281 -40.43 36.23 -18.67
CA GLU A 281 -39.29 36.89 -19.33
C GLU A 281 -38.00 36.83 -18.50
N ALA A 282 -38.07 36.84 -17.16
CA ALA A 282 -36.90 36.75 -16.31
C ALA A 282 -36.29 35.33 -16.37
N ALA A 283 -37.14 34.30 -16.40
CA ALA A 283 -36.69 32.93 -16.63
C ALA A 283 -36.07 32.75 -18.04
N LYS A 284 -36.67 33.36 -19.07
CA LYS A 284 -36.10 33.34 -20.43
C LYS A 284 -34.71 33.95 -20.49
N GLU A 285 -34.51 35.11 -19.86
CA GLU A 285 -33.20 35.75 -19.79
C GLU A 285 -32.19 34.89 -19.04
N LYS A 286 -32.53 34.42 -17.83
CA LYS A 286 -31.64 33.60 -16.98
C LYS A 286 -31.20 32.30 -17.66
N PHE A 287 -32.12 31.64 -18.36
CA PHE A 287 -31.88 30.33 -18.96
C PHE A 287 -31.55 30.36 -20.46
N ALA A 288 -31.47 31.54 -21.08
CA ALA A 288 -31.07 31.68 -22.49
C ALA A 288 -29.78 30.91 -22.85
N PRO A 289 -28.73 30.87 -22.01
CA PRO A 289 -27.52 30.07 -22.30
C PRO A 289 -27.76 28.56 -22.43
N LEU A 290 -28.88 28.03 -21.91
CA LEU A 290 -29.22 26.60 -21.90
C LEU A 290 -30.22 26.20 -22.98
N ALA A 291 -30.77 27.17 -23.73
CA ALA A 291 -31.84 26.94 -24.72
C ALA A 291 -31.49 25.86 -25.76
N LYS A 292 -30.21 25.75 -26.14
CA LYS A 292 -29.69 24.73 -27.08
C LYS A 292 -30.03 23.29 -26.68
N TRP A 293 -30.12 22.97 -25.39
CA TRP A 293 -30.25 21.60 -24.88
C TRP A 293 -31.65 21.24 -24.37
N VAL A 294 -32.61 22.17 -24.42
CA VAL A 294 -33.94 22.00 -23.80
C VAL A 294 -34.72 20.82 -24.40
N HIS A 295 -34.53 20.57 -25.68
CA HIS A 295 -35.21 19.48 -26.40
C HIS A 295 -34.36 18.22 -26.57
N THR A 296 -33.10 18.24 -26.16
CA THR A 296 -32.21 17.06 -26.22
C THR A 296 -32.71 15.98 -25.24
N PRO A 297 -32.74 14.70 -25.61
CA PRO A 297 -33.03 13.60 -24.67
C PRO A 297 -32.11 13.65 -23.43
N LEU A 298 -32.64 13.41 -22.23
CA LEU A 298 -31.88 13.62 -20.98
C LEU A 298 -30.68 12.69 -20.85
N ASP A 299 -30.80 11.45 -21.32
CA ASP A 299 -29.74 10.44 -21.37
C ASP A 299 -28.54 10.88 -22.22
N GLU A 300 -28.80 11.55 -23.35
CA GLU A 300 -27.74 12.10 -24.22
C GLU A 300 -26.98 13.26 -23.56
N THR A 301 -27.60 13.94 -22.58
CA THR A 301 -27.00 15.12 -21.93
C THR A 301 -26.14 14.81 -20.71
N LEU A 302 -26.16 13.57 -20.18
CA LEU A 302 -25.48 13.21 -18.92
C LEU A 302 -23.96 13.39 -18.96
N ASN A 303 -23.36 13.25 -20.15
CA ASN A 303 -21.92 13.35 -20.37
C ASN A 303 -21.52 14.58 -21.22
N ASP A 304 -22.44 15.50 -21.49
CA ASP A 304 -22.19 16.70 -22.30
C ASP A 304 -21.40 17.75 -21.49
N ARG A 305 -20.15 17.99 -21.90
CA ARG A 305 -19.24 18.93 -21.23
C ARG A 305 -19.59 20.39 -21.51
N GLU A 306 -20.14 20.72 -22.67
CA GLU A 306 -20.57 22.08 -22.98
C GLU A 306 -21.79 22.45 -22.12
N LEU A 307 -22.75 21.54 -22.01
CA LEU A 307 -23.90 21.72 -21.13
C LEU A 307 -23.46 21.89 -19.67
N ASP A 308 -22.56 21.04 -19.17
CA ASP A 308 -22.04 21.15 -17.80
C ASP A 308 -21.42 22.53 -17.53
N LEU A 309 -20.61 23.05 -18.45
CA LEU A 309 -20.00 24.38 -18.32
C LEU A 309 -21.04 25.50 -18.36
N ALA A 310 -22.00 25.45 -19.30
CA ALA A 310 -23.06 26.44 -19.41
C ALA A 310 -23.97 26.45 -18.18
N ALA A 311 -24.40 25.27 -17.73
CA ALA A 311 -25.28 25.11 -16.56
C ALA A 311 -24.59 25.59 -15.27
N ARG A 312 -23.29 25.30 -15.09
CA ARG A 312 -22.52 25.84 -13.96
C ARG A 312 -22.33 27.35 -14.04
N GLY A 313 -22.27 27.92 -15.25
CA GLY A 313 -22.27 29.37 -15.46
C GLY A 313 -23.55 30.01 -14.95
N VAL A 314 -24.71 29.48 -15.36
CA VAL A 314 -26.04 29.93 -14.91
C VAL A 314 -26.23 29.72 -13.41
N ALA A 315 -25.77 28.60 -12.86
CA ALA A 315 -25.94 28.25 -11.45
C ALA A 315 -24.97 28.93 -10.49
N LYS A 316 -24.02 29.74 -10.97
CA LYS A 316 -22.88 30.22 -10.16
C LYS A 316 -23.30 30.98 -8.91
N GLU A 317 -24.21 31.95 -9.04
CA GLU A 317 -24.67 32.79 -7.94
C GLU A 317 -25.56 32.00 -6.97
N ASP A 318 -26.53 31.24 -7.51
CA ASP A 318 -27.41 30.38 -6.73
C ASP A 318 -26.63 29.29 -5.99
N PHE A 319 -25.57 28.73 -6.57
CA PHE A 319 -24.73 27.74 -5.91
C PHE A 319 -24.02 28.35 -4.70
N GLN A 320 -23.51 29.58 -4.84
CA GLN A 320 -22.79 30.26 -3.78
C GLN A 320 -23.68 30.59 -2.59
N THR A 321 -24.96 30.90 -2.83
CA THR A 321 -25.92 31.22 -1.77
C THR A 321 -26.60 29.97 -1.19
N LYS A 322 -27.08 29.06 -2.04
CA LYS A 322 -27.94 27.92 -1.66
C LYS A 322 -27.19 26.64 -1.31
N VAL A 323 -25.95 26.43 -1.80
CA VAL A 323 -25.25 25.13 -1.66
C VAL A 323 -23.90 25.26 -0.97
N SER A 324 -23.07 26.22 -1.38
CA SER A 324 -21.71 26.44 -0.87
C SER A 324 -21.60 26.45 0.68
N PRO A 325 -22.56 27.04 1.44
CA PRO A 325 -22.53 26.99 2.90
C PRO A 325 -22.56 25.58 3.52
N SER A 326 -22.97 24.56 2.76
CA SER A 326 -23.03 23.15 3.20
C SER A 326 -21.78 22.33 2.86
N CYS A 327 -20.80 22.88 2.14
CA CYS A 327 -19.76 22.06 1.50
C CYS A 327 -18.44 21.97 2.28
N THR A 328 -18.11 22.95 3.11
CA THR A 328 -16.74 23.14 3.65
C THR A 328 -16.22 21.94 4.44
N THR A 329 -17.06 21.29 5.26
CA THR A 329 -16.63 20.11 6.02
C THR A 329 -16.32 18.93 5.09
N SER A 330 -17.19 18.60 4.13
CA SER A 330 -16.93 17.49 3.21
C SER A 330 -15.73 17.75 2.29
N GLN A 331 -15.42 19.01 1.96
CA GLN A 331 -14.18 19.37 1.26
C GLN A 331 -12.92 19.08 2.09
N GLN A 332 -13.03 19.04 3.42
CA GLN A 332 -11.93 18.85 4.35
C GLN A 332 -11.82 17.40 4.88
N LEU A 333 -12.93 16.64 4.82
CA LEU A 333 -13.00 15.25 5.25
C LEU A 333 -12.94 14.24 4.10
N GLY A 334 -13.35 14.63 2.90
CA GLY A 334 -13.60 13.71 1.80
C GLY A 334 -14.96 12.99 1.91
N ASN A 335 -15.12 11.89 1.19
CA ASN A 335 -16.39 11.15 1.13
C ASN A 335 -16.60 10.33 2.41
N CYS A 336 -17.69 10.57 3.12
CA CYS A 336 -18.09 9.78 4.29
C CYS A 336 -19.25 8.81 3.98
N TYR A 337 -19.41 8.40 2.71
CA TYR A 337 -20.50 7.56 2.20
C TYR A 337 -21.87 7.92 2.76
N THR A 338 -22.49 7.06 3.58
CA THR A 338 -23.83 7.29 4.12
C THR A 338 -23.93 8.56 4.94
N ALA A 339 -22.85 8.94 5.62
CA ALA A 339 -22.77 10.15 6.42
C ALA A 339 -22.60 11.42 5.58
N ALA A 340 -22.22 11.33 4.30
CA ALA A 340 -21.80 12.51 3.53
C ALA A 340 -22.91 13.58 3.34
N VAL A 341 -24.15 13.16 3.04
CA VAL A 341 -25.27 14.11 2.90
C VAL A 341 -25.63 14.78 4.24
N TYR A 342 -25.51 14.04 5.34
CA TYR A 342 -25.80 14.54 6.68
C TYR A 342 -24.65 15.35 7.28
N MET A 343 -23.42 15.07 6.87
CA MET A 343 -22.26 15.90 7.19
C MET A 343 -22.44 17.28 6.55
N ASN A 344 -22.89 17.35 5.28
CA ASN A 344 -23.21 18.62 4.63
C ASN A 344 -24.39 19.34 5.29
N LEU A 345 -25.42 18.62 5.76
CA LEU A 345 -26.50 19.22 6.54
C LEU A 345 -25.99 19.81 7.86
N ALA A 346 -25.12 19.09 8.58
CA ALA A 346 -24.48 19.59 9.79
C ALA A 346 -23.62 20.83 9.50
N THR A 347 -22.90 20.85 8.37
CA THR A 347 -22.15 22.03 7.91
C THR A 347 -23.06 23.22 7.66
N LEU A 348 -24.20 23.01 7.01
CA LEU A 348 -25.18 24.07 6.75
C LEU A 348 -25.75 24.63 8.07
N VAL A 349 -26.14 23.76 9.01
CA VAL A 349 -26.65 24.19 10.32
C VAL A 349 -25.59 24.97 11.07
N HIS A 350 -24.35 24.48 11.12
CA HIS A 350 -23.21 25.19 11.73
C HIS A 350 -23.00 26.59 11.11
N ALA A 351 -23.12 26.72 9.79
CA ALA A 351 -22.85 27.97 9.09
C ALA A 351 -24.03 28.97 9.07
N ARG A 352 -25.27 28.48 9.21
CA ARG A 352 -26.51 29.22 8.89
C ARG A 352 -27.66 28.99 9.88
N ALA A 353 -27.40 28.51 11.09
CA ALA A 353 -28.45 28.22 12.08
C ALA A 353 -29.48 29.35 12.26
N LYS A 354 -29.03 30.61 12.31
CA LYS A 354 -29.90 31.77 12.47
C LYS A 354 -30.82 32.01 11.25
N ASP A 355 -30.30 31.80 10.05
CA ASP A 355 -31.08 31.96 8.82
C ASP A 355 -32.11 30.83 8.70
N LEU A 356 -31.68 29.60 9.00
CA LEU A 356 -32.54 28.42 9.04
C LEU A 356 -33.68 28.57 10.07
N ALA A 357 -33.43 29.18 11.22
CA ALA A 357 -34.45 29.41 12.25
C ALA A 357 -35.64 30.26 11.76
N LEU A 358 -35.46 31.06 10.69
CA LEU A 358 -36.50 31.93 10.13
C LEU A 358 -37.55 31.21 9.26
N GLY A 359 -37.44 29.89 9.08
CA GLY A 359 -38.42 29.12 8.31
C GLY A 359 -37.95 28.64 6.93
N SER A 360 -36.67 28.31 6.78
CA SER A 360 -36.10 27.88 5.51
C SER A 360 -36.57 26.51 5.02
N ARG A 361 -36.49 26.31 3.70
CA ARG A 361 -36.70 25.04 3.00
C ARG A 361 -35.38 24.51 2.48
N VAL A 362 -34.94 23.36 3.00
CA VAL A 362 -33.68 22.73 2.62
C VAL A 362 -33.95 21.50 1.77
N LEU A 363 -33.60 21.55 0.49
CA LEU A 363 -33.66 20.40 -0.40
C LEU A 363 -32.55 19.41 -0.07
N MET A 364 -32.89 18.16 0.16
CA MET A 364 -31.97 17.08 0.44
C MET A 364 -31.97 16.11 -0.75
N PHE A 365 -30.79 15.79 -1.29
CA PHE A 365 -30.63 14.71 -2.27
C PHE A 365 -29.64 13.66 -1.76
N SER A 366 -30.14 12.46 -1.51
CA SER A 366 -29.35 11.31 -1.09
C SER A 366 -29.29 10.29 -2.22
N TYR A 367 -28.10 9.72 -2.45
CA TYR A 367 -27.83 8.75 -3.49
C TYR A 367 -26.95 7.64 -2.92
N GLY A 368 -27.25 6.40 -3.29
CA GLY A 368 -26.35 5.26 -3.12
C GLY A 368 -26.35 4.42 -4.40
N SER A 369 -25.16 4.04 -4.86
CA SER A 369 -24.96 3.17 -6.02
C SER A 369 -25.67 1.81 -5.91
N GLY A 370 -25.94 1.19 -7.06
CA GLY A 370 -26.74 -0.04 -7.16
C GLY A 370 -28.08 0.04 -7.91
N SER A 371 -28.86 1.12 -7.95
CA SER A 371 -28.82 2.36 -7.17
C SER A 371 -30.20 2.72 -6.59
N ILE A 372 -30.16 3.42 -5.45
CA ILE A 372 -31.34 4.01 -4.79
C ILE A 372 -31.02 5.46 -4.48
N ALA A 373 -31.92 6.37 -4.85
CA ALA A 373 -31.83 7.78 -4.55
C ALA A 373 -33.15 8.32 -4.00
N THR A 374 -33.09 9.35 -3.17
CA THR A 374 -34.27 10.05 -2.67
C THR A 374 -34.00 11.53 -2.54
N MET A 375 -34.96 12.32 -2.99
CA MET A 375 -35.01 13.75 -2.77
C MET A 375 -36.18 14.08 -1.84
N PHE A 376 -35.95 14.97 -0.87
CA PHE A 376 -36.95 15.42 0.09
C PHE A 376 -36.61 16.82 0.60
N VAL A 377 -37.56 17.48 1.27
CA VAL A 377 -37.34 18.81 1.85
C VAL A 377 -37.37 18.72 3.37
N LEU A 378 -36.44 19.41 4.02
CA LEU A 378 -36.55 19.76 5.44
C LEU A 378 -37.09 21.17 5.56
N ARG A 379 -38.18 21.34 6.32
CA ARG A 379 -38.70 22.65 6.73
C ARG A 379 -38.13 22.99 8.09
N THR A 380 -37.39 24.08 8.18
CA THR A 380 -36.78 24.50 9.43
C THR A 380 -37.71 25.43 10.20
N ARG A 381 -37.62 25.42 11.53
CA ARG A 381 -38.41 26.27 12.42
C ARG A 381 -37.77 26.36 13.79
N GLU A 382 -38.23 27.29 14.60
CA GLU A 382 -38.00 27.26 16.05
C GLU A 382 -39.05 26.35 16.72
N PRO A 383 -38.61 25.31 17.46
CA PRO A 383 -39.49 24.40 18.18
C PRO A 383 -39.99 25.01 19.50
N THR A 384 -40.99 24.39 20.11
CA THR A 384 -41.54 24.86 21.40
C THR A 384 -40.63 24.51 22.57
N GLU A 385 -39.95 23.35 22.51
CA GLU A 385 -38.95 22.96 23.50
C GLU A 385 -37.60 23.65 23.26
N SER A 386 -37.15 24.47 24.22
CA SER A 386 -35.83 25.12 24.14
C SER A 386 -34.64 24.15 24.22
N LYS A 387 -34.89 22.89 24.56
CA LYS A 387 -33.85 21.84 24.66
C LYS A 387 -33.24 21.50 23.31
N PHE A 388 -33.99 21.67 22.22
CA PHE A 388 -33.60 21.33 20.86
C PHE A 388 -33.74 22.60 20.02
N SER A 389 -32.65 23.12 19.46
CA SER A 389 -32.72 24.29 18.57
C SER A 389 -31.58 24.24 17.56
N LEU A 390 -31.74 24.94 16.44
CA LEU A 390 -30.71 25.00 15.40
C LEU A 390 -29.42 25.63 15.92
N GLU A 391 -29.53 26.65 16.77
CA GLU A 391 -28.37 27.30 17.40
C GLU A 391 -27.65 26.35 18.36
N LYS A 392 -28.39 25.57 19.16
CA LYS A 392 -27.78 24.55 20.03
C LYS A 392 -27.09 23.45 19.23
N ILE A 393 -27.68 23.03 18.10
CA ILE A 393 -27.04 22.09 17.18
C ILE A 393 -25.73 22.68 16.64
N ALA A 394 -25.75 23.89 16.10
CA ALA A 394 -24.56 24.56 15.59
C ALA A 394 -23.44 24.67 16.66
N ASN A 395 -23.78 25.13 17.85
CA ASN A 395 -22.84 25.24 18.98
C ASN A 395 -22.30 23.88 19.42
N SER A 396 -23.12 22.83 19.40
CA SER A 396 -22.71 21.46 19.74
C SER A 396 -21.70 20.91 18.73
N LEU A 397 -21.95 21.15 17.44
CA LEU A 397 -21.15 20.60 16.36
C LEU A 397 -19.72 21.16 16.35
N ASP A 398 -19.56 22.48 16.56
CA ASP A 398 -18.27 23.20 16.63
C ASP A 398 -17.31 22.81 15.48
N LEU A 399 -17.83 22.76 14.25
CA LEU A 399 -17.13 22.14 13.12
C LEU A 399 -15.84 22.86 12.75
N THR A 400 -15.83 24.20 12.80
CA THR A 400 -14.65 25.01 12.46
C THR A 400 -13.48 24.64 13.38
N ALA A 401 -13.66 24.74 14.69
CA ALA A 401 -12.59 24.46 15.64
C ALA A 401 -12.17 22.98 15.60
N ARG A 402 -13.11 22.05 15.42
CA ARG A 402 -12.80 20.62 15.31
C ARG A 402 -12.00 20.27 14.06
N LEU A 403 -12.28 20.91 12.92
CA LEU A 403 -11.51 20.71 11.69
C LEU A 403 -10.10 21.28 11.81
N GLU A 404 -9.94 22.43 12.48
CA GLU A 404 -8.66 23.09 12.72
C GLU A 404 -7.76 22.33 13.71
N ARG A 405 -8.35 21.60 14.67
CA ARG A 405 -7.60 20.79 15.65
C ARG A 405 -7.08 19.46 15.08
N ARG A 406 -7.40 19.11 13.83
CA ARG A 406 -6.94 17.87 13.23
C ARG A 406 -5.43 17.90 12.97
N SER A 407 -4.78 16.75 13.11
CA SER A 407 -3.36 16.55 12.83
C SER A 407 -3.16 16.18 11.36
N LYS A 408 -2.34 16.98 10.66
CA LYS A 408 -1.96 16.71 9.27
C LYS A 408 -0.96 15.54 9.23
N LYS A 409 -1.21 14.58 8.35
CA LYS A 409 -0.31 13.48 8.00
C LYS A 409 0.21 13.68 6.58
N THR A 410 1.43 13.20 6.35
CA THR A 410 2.03 13.18 5.02
C THR A 410 1.35 12.12 4.13
N PRO A 411 1.40 12.27 2.80
CA PRO A 411 0.92 11.24 1.85
C PRO A 411 1.53 9.84 2.05
N ALA A 412 2.78 9.77 2.51
CA ALA A 412 3.46 8.51 2.81
C ALA A 412 2.85 7.82 4.05
N GLU A 413 2.61 8.57 5.12
CA GLU A 413 1.96 8.06 6.34
C GLU A 413 0.51 7.63 6.06
N TYR A 414 -0.24 8.40 5.27
CA TYR A 414 -1.57 8.01 4.79
C TYR A 414 -1.51 6.67 4.02
N THR A 415 -0.59 6.55 3.07
CA THR A 415 -0.42 5.32 2.28
C THR A 415 -0.06 4.12 3.16
N ALA A 416 0.78 4.31 4.18
CA ALA A 416 1.13 3.25 5.13
C ALA A 416 -0.08 2.80 5.96
N ARG A 417 -0.89 3.74 6.46
CA ARG A 417 -2.13 3.43 7.19
C ARG A 417 -3.15 2.69 6.33
N MET A 418 -3.32 3.07 5.07
CA MET A 418 -4.22 2.36 4.15
C MET A 418 -3.78 0.92 3.89
N LYS A 419 -2.47 0.68 3.77
CA LYS A 419 -1.92 -0.67 3.62
C LYS A 419 -2.02 -1.49 4.91
N LEU A 420 -1.83 -0.87 6.08
CA LEU A 420 -2.08 -1.53 7.36
C LEU A 420 -3.54 -1.99 7.45
N ARG A 421 -4.47 -1.10 7.11
CA ARG A 421 -5.91 -1.41 7.09
C ARG A 421 -6.24 -2.54 6.12
N GLU A 422 -5.65 -2.53 4.92
CA GLU A 422 -5.81 -3.61 3.94
C GLU A 422 -5.34 -4.97 4.52
N ARG A 423 -4.22 -4.99 5.23
CA ARG A 423 -3.69 -6.22 5.86
C ARG A 423 -4.52 -6.70 7.05
N THR A 424 -5.12 -5.79 7.81
CA THR A 424 -5.90 -6.13 9.02
C THR A 424 -7.39 -6.32 8.74
N TYR A 425 -7.87 -5.96 7.54
CA TYR A 425 -9.25 -6.16 7.14
C TYR A 425 -9.62 -7.65 7.13
N GLY A 426 -10.64 -8.01 7.92
CA GLY A 426 -11.11 -9.40 8.05
C GLY A 426 -10.19 -10.32 8.88
N ALA A 427 -9.09 -9.82 9.44
CA ALA A 427 -8.20 -10.62 10.29
C ALA A 427 -8.87 -11.01 11.61
N LYS A 428 -8.72 -12.28 12.01
CA LYS A 428 -9.41 -12.88 13.17
C LYS A 428 -8.53 -13.08 14.40
N SER A 429 -7.20 -13.04 14.27
CA SER A 429 -6.27 -13.28 15.38
C SER A 429 -4.92 -12.64 15.08
N GLY A 430 -4.12 -12.38 16.12
CA GLY A 430 -2.76 -11.83 15.97
C GLY A 430 -2.69 -10.37 15.52
N VAL A 431 -3.82 -9.65 15.44
CA VAL A 431 -3.85 -8.24 15.06
C VAL A 431 -3.35 -7.39 16.23
N LYS A 432 -2.14 -6.84 16.10
CA LYS A 432 -1.61 -5.86 17.04
C LYS A 432 -1.99 -4.45 16.58
N LEU A 433 -2.91 -3.81 17.31
CA LEU A 433 -3.32 -2.43 17.05
C LEU A 433 -2.19 -1.47 17.42
N ILE A 434 -1.80 -0.59 16.50
CA ILE A 434 -0.61 0.25 16.60
C ILE A 434 -0.92 1.72 16.94
N GLN A 435 -2.12 2.22 16.62
CA GLN A 435 -2.50 3.59 16.95
C GLN A 435 -2.44 3.79 18.47
N SER A 436 -1.78 4.86 18.90
CA SER A 436 -1.70 5.22 20.30
C SER A 436 -3.09 5.57 20.83
N ILE A 437 -3.46 5.05 22.00
CA ILE A 437 -4.70 5.46 22.67
C ILE A 437 -4.60 6.94 23.06
N ALA A 438 -3.40 7.46 23.30
CA ALA A 438 -3.18 8.86 23.67
C ALA A 438 -3.45 9.85 22.51
N SER A 439 -3.43 9.39 21.25
CA SER A 439 -3.80 10.23 20.10
C SER A 439 -5.31 10.28 19.86
N ILE A 440 -6.09 9.46 20.58
CA ILE A 440 -7.55 9.41 20.49
C ILE A 440 -8.16 10.42 21.48
N PRO A 441 -8.97 11.38 21.02
CA PRO A 441 -9.53 12.42 21.88
C PRO A 441 -10.26 11.85 23.10
N GLU A 442 -10.19 12.60 24.21
CA GLU A 442 -10.88 12.22 25.44
C GLU A 442 -12.38 12.00 25.19
N GLY A 443 -12.89 10.89 25.73
CA GLY A 443 -14.30 10.53 25.59
C GLY A 443 -14.66 9.84 24.28
N ASP A 444 -13.75 9.71 23.32
CA ASP A 444 -14.01 9.00 22.06
C ASP A 444 -13.83 7.49 22.23
N PHE A 445 -14.64 6.73 21.50
CA PHE A 445 -14.55 5.28 21.49
C PHE A 445 -13.50 4.81 20.49
N TYR A 446 -12.85 3.72 20.83
CA TYR A 446 -11.84 3.09 20.00
C TYR A 446 -11.91 1.57 20.12
N LEU A 447 -11.44 0.86 19.09
CA LEU A 447 -11.24 -0.57 19.10
C LEU A 447 -10.07 -0.90 20.03
N ASP A 448 -10.36 -1.54 21.16
CA ASP A 448 -9.37 -1.92 22.17
C ASP A 448 -8.59 -3.15 21.73
N ARG A 449 -9.32 -4.19 21.31
CA ARG A 449 -8.76 -5.47 20.85
C ARG A 449 -9.76 -6.25 20.01
N ILE A 450 -9.21 -7.19 19.23
CA ILE A 450 -9.95 -8.27 18.57
C ILE A 450 -9.41 -9.58 19.15
N ASP A 451 -10.28 -10.43 19.66
CA ASP A 451 -9.85 -11.76 20.14
C ASP A 451 -9.73 -12.78 19.01
N ASP A 452 -9.29 -13.99 19.35
CA ASP A 452 -8.96 -15.10 18.44
C ASP A 452 -10.14 -15.64 17.62
N VAL A 453 -11.37 -15.35 18.04
CA VAL A 453 -12.61 -15.72 17.34
C VAL A 453 -13.24 -14.53 16.60
N GLY A 454 -12.55 -13.38 16.56
CA GLY A 454 -12.98 -12.20 15.84
C GLY A 454 -13.96 -11.28 16.59
N ARG A 455 -14.18 -11.48 17.90
CA ARG A 455 -15.01 -10.57 18.69
C ARG A 455 -14.24 -9.27 18.92
N ARG A 456 -14.90 -8.15 18.63
CA ARG A 456 -14.35 -6.80 18.78
C ARG A 456 -14.76 -6.20 20.12
N PHE A 457 -13.80 -5.65 20.84
CA PHE A 457 -14.03 -4.98 22.13
C PHE A 457 -13.71 -3.50 21.98
N TYR A 458 -14.59 -2.65 22.49
CA TYR A 458 -14.46 -1.21 22.41
C TYR A 458 -14.26 -0.61 23.79
N ALA A 459 -13.44 0.44 23.86
CA ALA A 459 -13.20 1.19 25.08
C ALA A 459 -13.32 2.70 24.79
N ARG A 460 -13.50 3.48 25.85
CA ARG A 460 -13.59 4.94 25.80
C ARG A 460 -12.29 5.56 26.28
N SER A 461 -11.73 6.51 25.52
CA SER A 461 -10.50 7.21 25.87
C SER A 461 -10.68 8.01 27.17
N LYS A 462 -9.69 7.93 28.07
CA LYS A 462 -9.65 8.61 29.37
C LYS A 462 -8.54 9.66 29.37
N PRO A 463 -8.64 10.73 30.17
CA PRO A 463 -7.58 11.73 30.28
C PRO A 463 -6.29 11.09 30.79
N GLN A 464 -5.19 11.27 30.06
CA GLN A 464 -3.85 10.86 30.48
C GLN A 464 -2.85 12.01 30.39
N VAL A 465 -1.94 12.04 31.37
CA VAL A 465 -0.77 12.94 31.40
C VAL A 465 0.20 12.50 30.31
N THR A 466 0.37 13.34 29.29
CA THR A 466 1.26 13.07 28.15
C THR A 466 2.73 13.13 28.56
N SER A 467 3.41 11.99 28.58
CA SER A 467 4.86 11.94 28.42
C SER A 467 5.23 10.76 27.52
N GLU A 468 5.98 11.05 26.44
CA GLU A 468 6.75 10.11 25.60
C GLU A 468 6.05 9.32 24.46
N GLY A 469 4.78 9.59 24.12
CA GLY A 469 4.03 8.80 23.12
C GLY A 469 4.33 9.06 21.62
N ASP A 470 4.49 10.32 21.20
CA ASP A 470 4.50 10.69 19.77
C ASP A 470 5.73 10.15 19.02
N ASN A 471 6.90 10.13 19.67
CA ASN A 471 8.15 9.74 19.03
C ASN A 471 8.20 8.24 18.73
N GLN A 472 7.59 7.41 19.58
CA GLN A 472 7.52 5.95 19.36
C GLN A 472 6.47 5.58 18.30
N GLU A 473 5.35 6.29 18.25
CA GLU A 473 4.34 6.07 17.20
C GLU A 473 4.89 6.47 15.82
N GLN A 474 5.52 7.64 15.72
CA GLN A 474 6.14 8.09 14.47
C GLN A 474 7.25 7.13 14.01
N GLN A 475 8.10 6.64 14.92
CA GLN A 475 9.10 5.62 14.60
C GLN A 475 8.48 4.29 14.16
N ARG A 476 7.40 3.82 14.79
CA ARG A 476 6.69 2.60 14.39
C ARG A 476 6.00 2.77 13.04
N LEU A 477 5.41 3.93 12.77
CA LEU A 477 4.77 4.24 11.49
C LEU A 477 5.81 4.35 10.37
N ILE A 478 6.95 4.99 10.61
CA ILE A 478 8.08 5.07 9.66
C ILE A 478 8.64 3.67 9.38
N ARG A 479 8.86 2.85 10.40
CA ARG A 479 9.31 1.45 10.26
C ARG A 479 8.31 0.63 9.43
N THR A 480 7.02 0.74 9.73
CA THR A 480 5.94 0.09 8.96
C THR A 480 5.85 0.62 7.52
N THR A 481 6.09 1.92 7.31
CA THR A 481 6.13 2.56 5.97
C THR A 481 7.28 2.02 5.12
N GLN A 482 8.45 1.82 5.73
CA GLN A 482 9.62 1.22 5.07
C GLN A 482 9.40 -0.26 4.75
N GLU A 483 8.77 -1.03 5.66
CA GLU A 483 8.34 -2.43 5.42
C GLU A 483 7.38 -2.55 4.24
N LEU A 484 6.48 -1.59 4.09
CA LEU A 484 5.45 -1.59 3.07
C LEU A 484 5.92 -1.04 1.72
N ALA A 485 7.08 -0.37 1.66
CA ALA A 485 7.66 0.19 0.44
C ALA A 485 8.51 -0.82 -0.36
N GLY A 486 8.60 -2.08 0.11
CA GLY A 486 9.37 -3.14 -0.54
C GLY A 486 10.85 -3.18 -0.13
N ALA A 487 11.23 -2.49 0.94
CA ALA A 487 12.58 -2.51 1.46
C ALA A 487 12.88 -3.84 2.16
N VAL A 488 14.06 -4.40 1.88
CA VAL A 488 14.63 -5.54 2.60
C VAL A 488 15.93 -5.12 3.25
N TYR A 489 16.21 -5.63 4.44
CA TYR A 489 17.45 -5.34 5.15
C TYR A 489 18.44 -6.47 4.97
N VAL A 490 19.69 -6.11 4.65
CA VAL A 490 20.83 -7.02 4.71
C VAL A 490 21.19 -7.17 6.18
N ALA A 491 20.78 -8.29 6.77
CA ALA A 491 20.90 -8.55 8.19
C ALA A 491 22.23 -9.21 8.56
N GLY A 492 22.86 -9.92 7.63
CA GLY A 492 24.19 -10.49 7.79
C GLY A 492 24.80 -10.86 6.46
N THR A 493 26.13 -10.86 6.42
CA THR A 493 26.91 -11.13 5.21
C THR A 493 28.11 -12.00 5.53
N SER A 494 28.57 -12.72 4.52
CA SER A 494 29.83 -13.45 4.58
C SER A 494 30.48 -13.45 3.21
N VAL A 495 31.80 -13.45 3.17
CA VAL A 495 32.55 -13.54 1.93
C VAL A 495 33.70 -14.53 2.09
N GLY A 496 33.77 -15.48 1.16
CA GLY A 496 34.84 -16.45 1.04
C GLY A 496 35.81 -15.95 -0.03
N LEU A 497 36.99 -15.50 0.38
CA LEU A 497 37.93 -14.82 -0.51
C LEU A 497 39.11 -15.69 -0.93
N PRO A 498 39.59 -15.54 -2.18
CA PRO A 498 40.82 -16.16 -2.64
C PRO A 498 42.09 -15.53 -2.04
N GLY A 499 43.21 -16.24 -2.13
CA GLY A 499 44.53 -15.72 -1.72
C GLY A 499 44.76 -15.63 -0.21
N GLN A 500 43.96 -16.34 0.59
CA GLN A 500 44.05 -16.35 2.06
C GLN A 500 44.33 -17.76 2.59
N ALA A 501 44.89 -17.87 3.80
CA ALA A 501 45.16 -19.15 4.45
C ALA A 501 43.87 -19.95 4.72
N LYS A 502 42.77 -19.25 5.02
CA LYS A 502 41.41 -19.81 5.10
C LYS A 502 40.48 -19.06 4.14
N ALA A 503 39.48 -19.74 3.60
CA ALA A 503 38.49 -19.09 2.74
C ALA A 503 37.67 -18.01 3.48
N PHE A 504 37.31 -18.27 4.74
CA PHE A 504 36.54 -17.36 5.59
C PHE A 504 37.35 -16.97 6.84
N GLU A 505 37.62 -15.67 7.01
CA GLU A 505 38.26 -15.10 8.22
C GLU A 505 37.39 -14.02 8.90
N GLY A 506 36.08 -14.02 8.60
CA GLY A 506 35.12 -13.04 9.13
C GLY A 506 35.39 -11.63 8.62
N GLU A 507 35.27 -10.63 9.50
CA GLU A 507 35.49 -9.21 9.15
C GLU A 507 36.90 -8.94 8.58
N LYS A 508 37.89 -9.72 9.00
CA LYS A 508 39.28 -9.61 8.51
C LYS A 508 39.38 -9.81 7.01
N SER A 509 38.54 -10.67 6.42
CA SER A 509 38.54 -10.92 4.98
C SER A 509 38.24 -9.64 4.19
N VAL A 510 37.28 -8.83 4.64
CA VAL A 510 36.92 -7.55 4.00
C VAL A 510 37.94 -6.46 4.31
N GLU A 511 38.44 -6.38 5.55
CA GLU A 511 39.47 -5.41 5.92
C GLU A 511 40.73 -5.52 5.08
N LYS A 512 41.17 -6.75 4.77
CA LYS A 512 42.34 -7.01 3.92
C LYS A 512 42.15 -6.43 2.51
N LEU A 513 40.98 -6.65 1.89
CA LEU A 513 40.65 -6.04 0.59
C LEU A 513 40.66 -4.51 0.67
N LEU A 514 40.08 -3.93 1.73
CA LEU A 514 40.05 -2.48 1.93
C LEU A 514 41.45 -1.88 2.16
N ARG A 515 42.39 -2.66 2.70
CA ARG A 515 43.81 -2.29 2.82
C ARG A 515 44.59 -2.47 1.51
N GLY A 516 43.95 -2.97 0.45
CA GLY A 516 44.57 -3.22 -0.85
C GLY A 516 45.43 -4.48 -0.89
N GLU A 517 45.22 -5.44 0.01
CA GLU A 517 45.91 -6.73 -0.05
C GLU A 517 45.47 -7.51 -1.29
N ASN A 518 46.45 -7.98 -2.07
CA ASN A 518 46.21 -8.65 -3.34
C ASN A 518 45.80 -10.13 -3.13
N CYS A 519 44.66 -10.52 -3.70
CA CYS A 519 44.14 -11.90 -3.68
C CYS A 519 44.44 -12.69 -4.98
N ILE A 520 45.12 -12.08 -5.95
CA ILE A 520 45.49 -12.68 -7.22
C ILE A 520 46.91 -13.25 -7.09
N LEU A 521 47.04 -14.55 -7.34
CA LEU A 521 48.28 -15.29 -7.21
C LEU A 521 48.82 -15.74 -8.57
N GLU A 522 50.13 -15.89 -8.66
CA GLU A 522 50.77 -16.54 -9.80
C GLU A 522 50.50 -18.04 -9.79
N LEU A 523 50.19 -18.59 -10.96
CA LEU A 523 50.04 -20.02 -11.15
C LEU A 523 51.42 -20.70 -11.19
N SER A 524 51.51 -21.84 -10.53
CA SER A 524 52.69 -22.71 -10.56
C SER A 524 52.92 -23.30 -11.96
N ASP A 525 54.16 -23.67 -12.27
CA ASP A 525 54.50 -24.32 -13.53
C ASP A 525 53.74 -25.62 -13.73
N ALA A 526 53.49 -26.40 -12.66
CA ALA A 526 52.67 -27.61 -12.72
C ALA A 526 51.21 -27.33 -13.15
N GLN A 527 50.63 -26.19 -12.74
CA GLN A 527 49.31 -25.77 -13.22
C GLN A 527 49.34 -25.38 -14.70
N LYS A 528 50.42 -24.73 -15.15
CA LYS A 528 50.63 -24.37 -16.56
C LYS A 528 50.82 -25.60 -17.44
N ASP A 529 51.60 -26.58 -16.99
CA ASP A 529 51.82 -27.85 -17.67
C ASP A 529 50.49 -28.59 -17.92
N ARG A 530 49.61 -28.63 -16.90
CA ARG A 530 48.28 -29.22 -17.04
C ARG A 530 47.42 -28.50 -18.07
N MET A 531 47.52 -27.17 -18.18
CA MET A 531 46.81 -26.40 -19.22
C MET A 531 47.37 -26.68 -20.62
N VAL A 532 48.69 -26.73 -20.78
CA VAL A 532 49.34 -27.09 -22.06
C VAL A 532 48.91 -28.50 -22.50
N ALA A 533 48.83 -29.45 -21.56
CA ALA A 533 48.42 -30.83 -21.83
C ALA A 533 46.97 -30.96 -22.35
N GLN A 534 46.11 -29.94 -22.17
CA GLN A 534 44.74 -29.93 -22.71
C GLN A 534 44.66 -29.66 -24.21
N ASN A 535 45.78 -29.33 -24.88
CA ASN A 535 45.81 -29.00 -26.32
C ASN A 535 44.84 -27.86 -26.68
N ILE A 536 44.80 -26.82 -25.85
CA ILE A 536 43.91 -25.66 -26.05
C ILE A 536 44.28 -24.94 -27.36
N VAL A 537 43.28 -24.60 -28.18
CA VAL A 537 43.45 -23.80 -29.40
C VAL A 537 42.63 -22.52 -29.26
N GLN A 538 43.30 -21.37 -29.28
CA GLN A 538 42.63 -20.08 -29.31
C GLN A 538 42.18 -19.77 -30.73
N PHE A 539 40.93 -19.32 -30.87
CA PHE A 539 40.42 -18.77 -32.11
C PHE A 539 40.46 -17.25 -32.07
N HIS A 540 41.06 -16.63 -33.07
CA HIS A 540 41.03 -15.18 -33.26
C HIS A 540 40.39 -14.87 -34.61
N LYS A 541 39.31 -14.08 -34.59
CA LYS A 541 38.66 -13.61 -35.80
C LYS A 541 39.11 -12.19 -36.09
N ASP A 542 39.80 -11.99 -37.21
CA ASP A 542 40.12 -10.65 -37.70
C ASP A 542 38.82 -9.89 -37.95
N ARG A 543 38.69 -8.71 -37.35
CA ARG A 543 37.45 -7.91 -37.40
C ARG A 543 37.27 -7.16 -38.72
N ILE A 544 38.33 -7.04 -39.51
CA ILE A 544 38.36 -6.31 -40.78
C ILE A 544 38.21 -7.30 -41.93
N THR A 545 38.95 -8.41 -41.91
CA THR A 545 38.92 -9.41 -43.00
C THR A 545 37.91 -10.53 -42.74
N GLY A 546 37.54 -10.77 -41.49
CA GLY A 546 36.68 -11.89 -41.09
C GLY A 546 37.40 -13.23 -40.98
N ASP A 547 38.70 -13.28 -41.30
CA ASP A 547 39.51 -14.49 -41.29
C ASP A 547 39.68 -15.04 -39.87
N LEU A 548 39.68 -16.37 -39.76
CA LEU A 548 39.81 -17.07 -38.49
C LEU A 548 41.22 -17.65 -38.36
N THR A 549 42.03 -17.13 -37.44
CA THR A 549 43.33 -17.69 -37.08
C THR A 549 43.20 -18.61 -35.86
N ARG A 550 43.92 -19.74 -35.91
CA ARG A 550 43.93 -20.77 -34.86
C ARG A 550 45.32 -20.81 -34.25
N THR A 551 45.44 -20.48 -32.97
CA THR A 551 46.72 -20.43 -32.26
C THR A 551 46.73 -21.46 -31.13
N PRO A 552 47.54 -22.53 -31.24
CA PRO A 552 47.72 -23.48 -30.15
C PRO A 552 48.34 -22.81 -28.92
N VAL A 553 47.85 -23.17 -27.73
CA VAL A 553 48.43 -22.75 -26.45
C VAL A 553 49.42 -23.84 -26.01
N SER A 554 50.63 -23.79 -26.57
CA SER A 554 51.64 -24.84 -26.44
C SER A 554 52.81 -24.50 -25.50
N THR A 555 52.91 -23.27 -25.01
CA THR A 555 54.00 -22.80 -24.14
C THR A 555 53.46 -22.08 -22.91
N HIS A 556 54.26 -22.02 -21.85
CA HIS A 556 53.85 -21.43 -20.57
C HIS A 556 53.48 -19.96 -20.70
N ASP A 557 54.23 -19.16 -21.46
CA ASP A 557 54.05 -17.71 -21.59
C ASP A 557 52.69 -17.31 -22.20
N ILE A 558 52.08 -18.20 -22.99
CA ILE A 558 50.76 -17.99 -23.59
C ILE A 558 49.63 -18.67 -22.82
N CYS A 559 49.90 -19.29 -21.68
CA CYS A 559 48.88 -19.79 -20.74
C CYS A 559 48.35 -18.67 -19.83
N ILE A 560 47.31 -18.96 -19.06
CA ILE A 560 46.90 -18.10 -17.94
C ILE A 560 48.06 -18.07 -16.93
N GLN A 561 48.48 -16.87 -16.51
CA GLN A 561 49.62 -16.71 -15.58
C GLN A 561 49.18 -16.48 -14.15
N VAL A 562 48.07 -15.76 -13.96
CA VAL A 562 47.59 -15.35 -12.63
C VAL A 562 46.12 -15.69 -12.46
N SER A 563 45.73 -16.03 -11.23
CA SER A 563 44.36 -16.41 -10.90
C SER A 563 44.07 -16.17 -9.42
N ALA A 564 42.79 -16.02 -9.10
CA ALA A 564 42.33 -15.87 -7.73
C ALA A 564 41.80 -17.23 -7.23
N VAL A 565 42.62 -17.99 -6.51
CA VAL A 565 42.28 -19.34 -6.02
C VAL A 565 41.82 -19.28 -4.57
N VAL A 566 40.66 -19.88 -4.29
CA VAL A 566 40.12 -19.99 -2.92
C VAL A 566 40.63 -21.26 -2.26
N SER A 567 41.00 -21.15 -0.98
CA SER A 567 41.40 -22.29 -0.16
C SER A 567 40.22 -23.22 0.09
N ASP A 568 40.49 -24.52 0.23
CA ASP A 568 39.47 -25.50 0.59
C ASP A 568 38.90 -25.20 2.00
N VAL A 569 37.63 -25.58 2.21
CA VAL A 569 36.95 -25.43 3.50
C VAL A 569 36.83 -26.77 4.18
N ASP A 570 37.22 -26.85 5.45
CA ASP A 570 37.03 -28.02 6.29
C ASP A 570 35.75 -27.86 7.13
N LEU A 571 34.62 -28.33 6.58
CA LEU A 571 33.31 -28.21 7.24
C LEU A 571 33.22 -28.98 8.57
N GLU A 572 34.01 -30.05 8.74
CA GLU A 572 34.02 -30.81 10.00
C GLU A 572 34.75 -30.04 11.08
N LYS A 573 35.97 -29.61 10.78
CA LYS A 573 36.80 -28.92 11.76
C LYS A 573 36.34 -27.49 12.05
N ASP A 574 35.98 -26.73 11.02
CA ASP A 574 35.68 -25.30 11.16
C ASP A 574 34.20 -25.03 11.49
N TYR A 575 33.28 -25.96 11.15
CA TYR A 575 31.84 -25.76 11.30
C TYR A 575 31.12 -26.88 12.08
N GLY A 576 31.82 -27.95 12.52
CA GLY A 576 31.23 -29.04 13.28
C GLY A 576 30.29 -29.95 12.47
N ILE A 577 30.38 -29.92 11.14
CA ILE A 577 29.53 -30.72 10.25
C ILE A 577 30.15 -32.10 10.07
N ALA A 578 29.43 -33.17 10.43
CA ALA A 578 29.93 -34.54 10.33
C ALA A 578 30.59 -34.84 8.98
N ALA A 579 31.80 -35.43 8.99
CA ALA A 579 32.57 -35.80 7.78
C ALA A 579 31.75 -36.57 6.75
N THR A 580 30.80 -37.41 7.20
CA THR A 580 29.93 -38.18 6.31
C THR A 580 29.09 -37.29 5.40
N ILE A 581 28.56 -36.19 5.95
CA ILE A 581 27.74 -35.19 5.27
C ILE A 581 28.65 -34.27 4.43
N ALA A 582 29.73 -33.74 5.01
CA ALA A 582 30.67 -32.86 4.30
C ALA A 582 31.24 -33.52 3.04
N ASN A 583 31.70 -34.77 3.14
CA ASN A 583 32.25 -35.54 2.02
C ASN A 583 31.21 -35.97 0.98
N SER A 584 29.91 -35.73 1.21
CA SER A 584 28.86 -35.96 0.21
C SER A 584 28.62 -34.75 -0.70
N MET A 585 29.25 -33.60 -0.40
CA MET A 585 29.08 -32.35 -1.12
C MET A 585 30.25 -32.11 -2.09
N ASP A 586 29.95 -31.49 -3.23
CA ASP A 586 30.99 -30.93 -4.11
C ASP A 586 31.71 -29.75 -3.43
N LYS A 587 32.95 -29.43 -3.85
CA LYS A 587 33.74 -28.32 -3.30
C LYS A 587 33.01 -26.98 -3.36
N SER A 588 32.35 -26.67 -4.48
CA SER A 588 31.53 -25.45 -4.62
C SER A 588 30.37 -25.42 -3.62
N THR A 589 29.72 -26.58 -3.41
CA THR A 589 28.64 -26.72 -2.43
C THR A 589 29.13 -26.54 -1.00
N GLN A 590 30.29 -27.11 -0.65
CA GLN A 590 30.89 -26.93 0.68
C GLN A 590 31.19 -25.46 0.96
N LEU A 591 31.76 -24.76 -0.03
CA LEU A 591 32.06 -23.34 0.06
C LEU A 591 30.78 -22.48 0.21
N ALA A 592 29.70 -22.79 -0.50
CA ALA A 592 28.40 -22.12 -0.33
C ALA A 592 27.74 -22.39 1.03
N VAL A 593 27.86 -23.62 1.53
CA VAL A 593 27.33 -23.97 2.86
C VAL A 593 28.04 -23.16 3.93
N ALA A 594 29.37 -23.13 3.93
CA ALA A 594 30.14 -22.30 4.85
C ALA A 594 29.75 -20.82 4.75
N ALA A 595 29.62 -20.27 3.54
CA ALA A 595 29.15 -18.89 3.35
C ALA A 595 27.75 -18.66 3.98
N GLY A 596 26.80 -19.56 3.77
CA GLY A 596 25.47 -19.46 4.37
C GLY A 596 25.51 -19.45 5.89
N LEU A 597 26.26 -20.37 6.48
CA LEU A 597 26.40 -20.48 7.94
C LEU A 597 27.07 -19.24 8.54
N GLU A 598 28.14 -18.76 7.92
CA GLU A 598 28.81 -17.51 8.30
C GLU A 598 27.88 -16.30 8.22
N ALA A 599 27.03 -16.21 7.18
CA ALA A 599 26.11 -15.09 7.03
C ALA A 599 24.99 -15.13 8.08
N VAL A 600 24.51 -16.32 8.45
CA VAL A 600 23.53 -16.50 9.54
C VAL A 600 24.15 -16.16 10.90
N ARG A 601 25.42 -16.49 11.13
CA ARG A 601 26.17 -16.08 12.32
C ARG A 601 26.42 -14.58 12.36
N SER A 602 26.87 -14.00 11.25
CA SER A 602 27.04 -12.54 11.09
C SER A 602 25.73 -11.80 11.36
N ALA A 603 24.60 -12.38 10.98
CA ALA A 603 23.29 -11.83 11.28
C ALA A 603 22.88 -11.93 12.76
N GLY A 604 23.67 -12.56 13.63
CA GLY A 604 23.34 -12.73 15.04
C GLY A 604 22.16 -13.67 15.31
N LEU A 605 21.83 -14.55 14.35
CA LEU A 605 20.70 -15.48 14.45
C LEU A 605 21.05 -16.78 15.16
N VAL A 606 22.31 -17.17 15.03
CA VAL A 606 22.93 -18.31 15.69
C VAL A 606 24.36 -17.89 16.05
N ASP A 607 24.90 -18.42 17.13
CA ASP A 607 26.31 -18.26 17.49
C ASP A 607 27.20 -19.28 16.77
N GLY A 608 26.62 -20.41 16.34
CA GLY A 608 27.32 -21.52 15.70
C GLY A 608 28.20 -22.31 16.66
N THR A 609 27.98 -22.19 17.98
CA THR A 609 28.75 -22.92 18.99
C THR A 609 28.40 -24.40 18.97
N ASP A 610 29.38 -25.26 19.24
CA ASP A 610 29.25 -26.72 19.27
C ASP A 610 28.64 -27.36 18.00
N GLY A 611 28.77 -26.70 16.84
CA GLY A 611 28.22 -27.17 15.56
C GLY A 611 26.70 -27.03 15.44
N ASN A 612 26.03 -26.31 16.34
CA ASN A 612 24.60 -26.08 16.27
C ASN A 612 24.27 -24.84 15.43
N TRP A 613 23.85 -25.07 14.19
CA TRP A 613 23.49 -24.01 13.24
C TRP A 613 21.99 -23.76 13.14
N ARG A 614 21.18 -24.44 13.96
CA ARG A 614 19.72 -24.37 13.84
C ARG A 614 19.19 -23.01 14.28
N LEU A 615 18.39 -22.41 13.40
CA LEU A 615 17.59 -21.24 13.72
C LEU A 615 16.61 -21.54 14.87
N PRO A 616 16.19 -20.52 15.63
CA PRO A 616 15.07 -20.63 16.57
C PRO A 616 13.83 -21.20 15.88
N GLU A 617 13.06 -22.03 16.59
CA GLU A 617 11.91 -22.73 16.01
C GLU A 617 10.88 -21.79 15.37
N SER A 618 10.63 -20.65 16.00
CA SER A 618 9.73 -19.59 15.52
C SER A 618 10.12 -18.99 14.17
N MET A 619 11.39 -19.12 13.74
CA MET A 619 11.91 -18.52 12.51
C MET A 619 12.03 -19.51 11.35
N ARG A 620 11.89 -20.82 11.61
CA ARG A 620 12.22 -21.87 10.63
C ARG A 620 11.27 -21.87 9.44
N ASP A 621 9.97 -21.80 9.71
CA ASP A 621 8.92 -21.90 8.68
C ASP A 621 8.89 -20.65 7.77
N SER A 622 9.37 -19.51 8.26
CA SER A 622 9.41 -18.23 7.52
C SER A 622 10.78 -17.91 6.90
N THR A 623 11.78 -18.77 7.05
CA THR A 623 13.12 -18.60 6.45
C THR A 623 13.24 -19.43 5.18
N GLY A 624 13.46 -18.77 4.04
CA GLY A 624 13.78 -19.40 2.77
C GLY A 624 15.28 -19.49 2.49
N VAL A 625 15.68 -20.29 1.49
CA VAL A 625 17.07 -20.44 1.04
C VAL A 625 17.16 -20.44 -0.48
N ILE A 626 18.12 -19.69 -1.03
CA ILE A 626 18.40 -19.64 -2.47
C ILE A 626 19.88 -19.90 -2.71
N TYR A 627 20.21 -20.85 -3.59
CA TYR A 627 21.58 -21.06 -4.06
C TYR A 627 21.76 -20.57 -5.50
N ALA A 628 22.78 -19.74 -5.73
CA ALA A 628 23.20 -19.33 -7.05
C ALA A 628 24.61 -19.83 -7.38
N SER A 629 24.82 -20.40 -8.57
CA SER A 629 26.16 -20.82 -9.02
C SER A 629 26.19 -20.97 -10.53
N SER A 630 27.33 -20.61 -11.15
CA SER A 630 27.53 -20.76 -12.59
C SER A 630 27.94 -22.18 -12.97
N PHE A 631 28.78 -22.82 -12.14
CA PHE A 631 29.36 -24.14 -12.38
C PHE A 631 29.16 -25.09 -11.18
N PRO A 632 27.92 -25.31 -10.70
CA PRO A 632 27.70 -26.16 -9.53
C PRO A 632 28.07 -27.61 -9.85
N THR A 633 28.67 -28.32 -8.90
CA THR A 633 28.94 -29.79 -8.94
C THR A 633 29.96 -30.27 -9.99
N ILE A 634 30.45 -29.38 -10.87
CA ILE A 634 31.34 -29.79 -11.97
C ILE A 634 32.69 -30.30 -11.47
N ASN A 635 33.18 -29.78 -10.33
CA ASN A 635 34.44 -30.24 -9.75
C ASN A 635 34.38 -31.74 -9.40
N ALA A 636 33.30 -32.20 -8.75
CA ALA A 636 33.09 -33.63 -8.46
C ALA A 636 32.99 -34.48 -9.73
N ALA A 637 32.28 -33.98 -10.76
CA ALA A 637 32.15 -34.67 -12.03
C ALA A 637 33.51 -34.87 -12.73
N VAL A 638 34.30 -33.79 -12.82
CA VAL A 638 35.62 -33.80 -13.45
C VAL A 638 36.59 -34.65 -12.64
N SER A 639 36.63 -34.49 -11.31
CA SER A 639 37.55 -35.24 -10.44
C SER A 639 37.32 -36.75 -10.51
N GLU A 640 36.07 -37.21 -10.44
CA GLU A 640 35.77 -38.65 -10.49
C GLU A 640 36.04 -39.24 -11.88
N THR A 641 35.72 -38.48 -12.93
CA THR A 641 36.01 -38.89 -14.31
C THR A 641 37.51 -38.98 -14.55
N SER A 642 38.29 -38.00 -14.09
CA SER A 642 39.75 -38.02 -14.20
C SER A 642 40.35 -39.21 -13.46
N ARG A 643 39.91 -39.47 -12.22
CA ARG A 643 40.36 -40.63 -11.43
C ARG A 643 40.14 -41.95 -12.17
N TYR A 644 38.96 -42.14 -12.76
CA TYR A 644 38.67 -43.32 -13.58
C TYR A 644 39.65 -43.48 -14.76
N TYR A 645 39.94 -42.41 -15.50
CA TYR A 645 40.84 -42.48 -16.66
C TYR A 645 42.31 -42.60 -16.28
N GLU A 646 42.74 -42.03 -15.15
CA GLU A 646 44.10 -42.14 -14.63
C GLU A 646 44.39 -43.56 -14.16
N GLU A 647 43.54 -44.15 -13.31
CA GLU A 647 43.71 -45.52 -12.84
C GLU A 647 43.59 -46.56 -13.97
N LYS A 648 42.84 -46.25 -15.04
CA LYS A 648 42.74 -47.12 -16.22
C LYS A 648 43.97 -47.08 -17.13
N LYS A 649 44.80 -46.02 -17.06
CA LYS A 649 46.03 -45.91 -17.85
C LYS A 649 47.17 -46.78 -17.31
N GLU A 650 47.11 -47.24 -16.06
CA GLU A 650 48.21 -47.94 -15.38
C GLU A 650 48.18 -49.48 -15.49
N GLY A 651 47.20 -50.09 -16.17
CA GLY A 651 47.07 -51.56 -16.27
C GLY A 651 45.84 -52.09 -15.50
N GLU A 652 45.95 -53.24 -14.81
CA GLU A 652 44.85 -53.81 -14.00
C GLU A 652 44.22 -52.74 -13.10
N SER A 653 42.97 -52.37 -13.38
CA SER A 653 42.31 -51.22 -12.76
C SER A 653 41.84 -51.56 -11.34
N THR A 654 42.34 -50.80 -10.35
CA THR A 654 41.88 -50.84 -8.96
C THR A 654 40.69 -49.89 -8.70
N TYR A 655 40.09 -49.33 -9.74
CA TYR A 655 39.09 -48.28 -9.63
C TYR A 655 37.79 -48.82 -9.01
N GLU A 656 37.47 -48.30 -7.83
CA GLU A 656 36.17 -48.42 -7.20
C GLU A 656 35.45 -47.08 -7.26
N MET A 657 34.25 -47.04 -7.85
CA MET A 657 33.44 -45.82 -7.96
C MET A 657 32.99 -45.35 -6.58
N ASP A 658 33.17 -44.06 -6.26
CA ASP A 658 32.71 -43.54 -4.98
C ASP A 658 31.18 -43.53 -4.94
N ARG A 659 30.58 -44.35 -4.08
CA ARG A 659 29.11 -44.41 -3.89
C ARG A 659 28.47 -43.06 -3.54
N LYS A 660 29.23 -42.09 -3.03
CA LYS A 660 28.76 -40.73 -2.74
C LYS A 660 28.68 -39.82 -3.96
N ILE A 661 29.21 -40.25 -5.12
CA ILE A 661 29.24 -39.42 -6.34
C ILE A 661 27.85 -38.92 -6.74
N LEU A 662 26.81 -39.75 -6.60
CA LEU A 662 25.44 -39.35 -6.90
C LEU A 662 25.00 -38.14 -6.06
N PHE A 663 25.39 -38.07 -4.79
CA PHE A 663 25.08 -36.91 -3.93
C PHE A 663 25.92 -35.69 -4.29
N ARG A 664 27.18 -35.89 -4.69
CA ARG A 664 28.08 -34.79 -5.12
C ARG A 664 27.67 -34.16 -6.45
N LEU A 665 26.98 -34.89 -7.32
CA LEU A 665 26.47 -34.42 -8.62
C LEU A 665 25.12 -33.72 -8.53
N LEU A 666 24.47 -33.70 -7.36
CA LEU A 666 23.22 -32.97 -7.16
C LEU A 666 23.52 -31.55 -6.66
N VAL A 667 22.90 -30.58 -7.32
CA VAL A 667 22.94 -29.17 -6.90
C VAL A 667 22.11 -29.03 -5.63
N LEU A 668 22.74 -29.03 -4.46
CA LEU A 668 22.03 -29.14 -3.18
C LEU A 668 22.48 -28.13 -2.11
N ALA A 669 23.29 -27.12 -2.43
CA ALA A 669 23.79 -26.19 -1.40
C ALA A 669 22.65 -25.49 -0.65
N ASN A 670 21.57 -25.10 -1.34
CA ASN A 670 20.36 -24.54 -0.74
C ASN A 670 19.67 -25.54 0.21
N ALA A 671 19.57 -26.82 -0.17
CA ALA A 671 19.00 -27.87 0.66
C ALA A 671 19.87 -28.19 1.88
N GLN A 672 21.20 -28.21 1.72
CA GLN A 672 22.14 -28.44 2.82
C GLN A 672 22.13 -27.29 3.82
N VAL A 673 22.14 -26.03 3.36
CA VAL A 673 21.98 -24.86 4.23
C VAL A 673 20.63 -24.90 4.94
N ALA A 674 19.54 -25.24 4.25
CA ALA A 674 18.23 -25.38 4.88
C ALA A 674 18.20 -26.49 5.95
N GLN A 675 18.80 -27.64 5.67
CA GLN A 675 18.89 -28.76 6.61
C GLN A 675 19.68 -28.39 7.88
N LEU A 676 20.85 -27.77 7.71
CA LEU A 676 21.74 -27.40 8.80
C LEU A 676 21.14 -26.28 9.66
N THR A 677 20.50 -25.29 9.02
CA THR A 677 19.83 -24.19 9.72
C THR A 677 18.43 -24.54 10.23
N GLY A 678 17.86 -25.67 9.77
CA GLY A 678 16.49 -26.05 10.05
C GLY A 678 15.43 -25.20 9.34
N ALA A 679 15.82 -24.38 8.36
CA ALA A 679 14.90 -23.58 7.56
C ALA A 679 13.93 -24.46 6.77
N ARG A 680 12.65 -24.07 6.74
CA ARG A 680 11.53 -24.81 6.15
C ARG A 680 10.71 -23.98 5.15
N GLY A 681 11.06 -22.71 4.97
CA GLY A 681 10.45 -21.84 3.98
C GLY A 681 10.85 -22.21 2.55
N LEU A 682 10.53 -21.32 1.59
CA LEU A 682 10.79 -21.54 0.18
C LEU A 682 12.27 -21.82 -0.09
N ASN A 683 12.55 -22.85 -0.90
CA ASN A 683 13.90 -23.34 -1.15
C ASN A 683 14.11 -23.57 -2.65
N THR A 684 15.13 -22.96 -3.25
CA THR A 684 15.40 -23.11 -4.70
C THR A 684 16.87 -22.89 -5.07
N GLN A 685 17.19 -23.20 -6.33
CA GLN A 685 18.48 -22.91 -6.95
C GLN A 685 18.29 -22.14 -8.26
N ILE A 686 19.24 -21.27 -8.60
CA ILE A 686 19.20 -20.44 -9.80
C ILE A 686 20.57 -20.46 -10.46
N ASN A 687 20.60 -20.60 -11.79
CA ASN A 687 21.80 -20.38 -12.59
C ASN A 687 21.48 -19.36 -13.68
N ALA A 688 22.04 -18.17 -13.54
CA ALA A 688 22.05 -17.12 -14.56
C ALA A 688 23.48 -16.65 -14.83
N ALA A 689 24.41 -17.61 -14.89
CA ALA A 689 25.85 -17.36 -14.99
C ALA A 689 26.29 -16.32 -13.94
N CYS A 690 27.12 -15.34 -14.35
CA CYS A 690 27.65 -14.29 -13.47
C CYS A 690 26.57 -13.42 -12.82
N ALA A 691 25.32 -13.42 -13.30
CA ALA A 691 24.21 -12.65 -12.71
C ALA A 691 23.40 -13.44 -11.66
N GLY A 692 23.75 -14.71 -11.40
CA GLY A 692 22.96 -15.61 -10.55
C GLY A 692 22.73 -15.06 -9.13
N ALA A 693 23.74 -14.51 -8.48
CA ALA A 693 23.62 -13.96 -7.12
C ALA A 693 22.68 -12.73 -7.09
N THR A 694 22.79 -11.83 -8.06
CA THR A 694 21.92 -10.65 -8.18
C THR A 694 20.47 -11.06 -8.44
N GLN A 695 20.24 -12.05 -9.31
CA GLN A 695 18.91 -12.59 -9.54
C GLN A 695 18.34 -13.25 -8.28
N ALA A 696 19.15 -14.00 -7.53
CA ALA A 696 18.74 -14.60 -6.27
C ALA A 696 18.34 -13.56 -5.22
N ILE A 697 19.04 -12.42 -5.14
CA ILE A 697 18.68 -11.30 -4.26
C ILE A 697 17.32 -10.70 -4.68
N GLY A 698 17.10 -10.50 -5.98
CA GLY A 698 15.80 -10.01 -6.48
C GLY A 698 14.64 -10.96 -6.15
N VAL A 699 14.83 -12.27 -6.36
CA VAL A 699 13.82 -13.29 -6.00
C VAL A 699 13.59 -13.33 -4.49
N ALA A 700 14.63 -13.19 -3.68
CA ALA A 700 14.52 -13.12 -2.22
C ALA A 700 13.70 -11.89 -1.78
N GLN A 701 13.94 -10.73 -2.40
CA GLN A 701 13.16 -9.51 -2.15
C GLN A 701 11.68 -9.72 -2.49
N ASP A 702 11.37 -10.36 -3.62
CA ASP A 702 10.00 -10.68 -4.01
C ASP A 702 9.32 -11.64 -3.01
N TRP A 703 10.03 -12.66 -2.54
CA TRP A 703 9.51 -13.59 -1.53
C TRP A 703 9.19 -12.91 -0.21
N ILE A 704 10.03 -11.96 0.21
CA ILE A 704 9.81 -11.18 1.43
C ILE A 704 8.65 -10.20 1.25
N ASN A 705 8.63 -9.45 0.15
CA ASN A 705 7.61 -8.44 -0.14
C ASN A 705 6.21 -9.05 -0.34
N SER A 706 6.14 -10.26 -0.89
CA SER A 706 4.88 -11.02 -1.04
C SER A 706 4.44 -11.75 0.24
N GLY A 707 5.21 -11.65 1.33
CA GLY A 707 4.90 -12.29 2.61
C GLY A 707 5.09 -13.81 2.64
N LYS A 708 5.74 -14.39 1.62
CA LYS A 708 6.02 -15.83 1.54
C LYS A 708 7.16 -16.26 2.46
N CYS A 709 8.11 -15.36 2.67
CA CYS A 709 9.18 -15.50 3.66
C CYS A 709 9.24 -14.22 4.49
N GLN A 710 9.70 -14.32 5.73
CA GLN A 710 10.14 -13.14 6.49
C GLN A 710 11.63 -12.90 6.31
N ARG A 711 12.37 -13.95 5.95
CA ARG A 711 13.82 -13.96 5.85
C ARG A 711 14.25 -14.90 4.72
N VAL A 712 15.32 -14.58 4.01
CA VAL A 712 15.87 -15.45 2.97
C VAL A 712 17.39 -15.47 3.08
N ILE A 713 17.97 -16.67 3.09
CA ILE A 713 19.41 -16.91 3.05
C ILE A 713 19.80 -17.12 1.58
N VAL A 714 20.52 -16.18 1.01
CA VAL A 714 21.08 -16.28 -0.34
C VAL A 714 22.53 -16.70 -0.24
N VAL A 715 22.89 -17.81 -0.87
CA VAL A 715 24.28 -18.28 -0.96
C VAL A 715 24.71 -18.40 -2.41
N SER A 716 25.96 -18.06 -2.69
CA SER A 716 26.56 -18.22 -4.01
C SER A 716 28.01 -18.65 -3.89
N SER A 717 28.45 -19.53 -4.79
CA SER A 717 29.83 -20.01 -4.84
C SER A 717 30.21 -20.56 -6.21
N ASP A 718 31.47 -20.37 -6.58
CA ASP A 718 32.07 -20.99 -7.76
C ASP A 718 33.55 -21.28 -7.50
N THR A 719 34.04 -22.43 -7.97
CA THR A 719 35.42 -22.90 -7.81
C THR A 719 36.14 -23.05 -9.16
N ALA A 720 35.89 -22.13 -10.09
CA ALA A 720 36.38 -22.20 -11.48
C ALA A 720 37.91 -22.20 -11.61
N SER A 721 38.62 -21.56 -10.68
CA SER A 721 40.08 -21.52 -10.62
C SER A 721 40.70 -22.63 -9.75
N SER A 722 39.90 -23.57 -9.23
CA SER A 722 40.45 -24.73 -8.51
C SER A 722 41.32 -25.58 -9.44
N GLU A 723 42.26 -26.33 -8.86
CA GLU A 723 43.21 -27.15 -9.61
C GLU A 723 42.53 -28.11 -10.60
N THR A 724 41.42 -28.73 -10.20
CA THR A 724 40.63 -29.65 -11.02
C THR A 724 39.90 -28.91 -12.16
N MET A 725 39.41 -27.70 -11.90
CA MET A 725 38.55 -26.96 -12.83
C MET A 725 39.33 -26.06 -13.78
N MET A 726 40.48 -25.55 -13.37
CA MET A 726 41.27 -24.58 -14.13
C MET A 726 41.68 -25.08 -15.53
N PRO A 727 42.09 -26.35 -15.74
CA PRO A 727 42.36 -26.86 -17.08
C PRO A 727 41.13 -26.86 -17.98
N LEU A 728 39.94 -27.18 -17.44
CA LEU A 728 38.70 -27.26 -18.22
C LEU A 728 38.06 -25.87 -18.43
N ILE A 729 37.71 -25.18 -17.34
CA ILE A 729 37.02 -23.89 -17.38
C ILE A 729 37.98 -22.77 -17.77
N GLY A 730 39.15 -22.70 -17.14
CA GLY A 730 40.20 -21.75 -17.51
C GLY A 730 40.69 -21.99 -18.95
N GLY A 731 40.89 -23.25 -19.33
CA GLY A 731 41.21 -23.63 -20.72
C GLY A 731 40.12 -23.24 -21.72
N GLY A 732 38.85 -23.38 -21.36
CA GLY A 732 37.71 -22.90 -22.15
C GLY A 732 37.75 -21.38 -22.36
N PHE A 733 37.91 -20.59 -21.29
CA PHE A 733 38.05 -19.13 -21.41
C PHE A 733 39.31 -18.73 -22.19
N ARG A 734 40.39 -19.51 -22.08
CA ARG A 734 41.62 -19.33 -22.85
C ARG A 734 41.40 -19.60 -24.34
N ALA A 735 40.66 -20.65 -24.70
CA ALA A 735 40.30 -20.99 -26.08
C ALA A 735 39.46 -19.88 -26.74
N LEU A 736 38.55 -19.26 -25.95
CA LEU A 736 37.73 -18.14 -26.38
C LEU A 736 38.49 -16.81 -26.49
N GLY A 737 39.73 -16.74 -25.99
CA GLY A 737 40.49 -15.50 -25.89
C GLY A 737 39.93 -14.53 -24.85
N ALA A 738 39.12 -15.01 -23.92
CA ALA A 738 38.48 -14.21 -22.87
C ALA A 738 39.35 -14.13 -21.60
N ALA A 739 40.23 -15.10 -21.35
CA ALA A 739 41.11 -15.13 -20.18
C ALA A 739 42.31 -14.19 -20.32
N CYS A 740 42.69 -13.53 -19.21
CA CYS A 740 43.91 -12.75 -19.11
C CYS A 740 45.15 -13.65 -18.98
N ILE A 741 46.21 -13.29 -19.73
CA ILE A 741 47.50 -13.99 -19.73
C ILE A 741 48.66 -13.08 -19.27
N ALA A 742 48.34 -11.93 -18.67
CA ALA A 742 49.37 -11.00 -18.19
C ALA A 742 50.19 -11.63 -17.06
N PRO A 743 51.52 -11.40 -17.01
CA PRO A 743 52.44 -12.17 -16.16
C PRO A 743 52.34 -11.89 -14.67
N THR A 744 51.83 -10.71 -14.27
CA THR A 744 51.70 -10.31 -12.87
C THR A 744 50.30 -9.80 -12.57
N ALA A 745 49.94 -9.77 -11.28
CA ALA A 745 48.65 -9.27 -10.83
C ALA A 745 48.42 -7.80 -11.24
N GLU A 746 49.43 -6.94 -11.17
CA GLU A 746 49.36 -5.52 -11.55
C GLU A 746 49.19 -5.34 -13.05
N ALA A 747 49.74 -6.26 -13.85
CA ALA A 747 49.56 -6.26 -15.29
C ALA A 747 48.18 -6.78 -15.71
N ALA A 748 47.61 -7.70 -14.93
CA ALA A 748 46.31 -8.32 -15.18
C ALA A 748 45.13 -7.46 -14.69
N ALA A 749 45.21 -6.93 -13.48
CA ALA A 749 44.13 -6.20 -12.80
C ALA A 749 44.13 -4.72 -13.19
N ARG A 750 43.69 -4.42 -14.42
CA ARG A 750 43.60 -3.05 -14.95
C ARG A 750 42.16 -2.68 -15.33
N PRO A 751 41.33 -2.22 -14.38
CA PRO A 751 39.96 -1.80 -14.66
C PRO A 751 39.97 -0.64 -15.67
N PHE A 752 39.21 -0.78 -16.76
CA PHE A 752 38.98 0.24 -17.79
C PHE A 752 40.22 0.75 -18.56
N ASP A 753 41.41 0.19 -18.32
CA ASP A 753 42.62 0.52 -19.07
C ASP A 753 42.57 -0.09 -20.48
N VAL A 754 42.98 0.68 -21.49
CA VAL A 754 43.09 0.22 -22.88
C VAL A 754 44.02 -0.98 -23.06
N LYS A 755 44.96 -1.16 -22.12
CA LYS A 755 45.92 -2.28 -22.06
C LYS A 755 45.40 -3.50 -21.29
N ARG A 756 44.15 -3.48 -20.77
CA ARG A 756 43.54 -4.66 -20.14
C ARG A 756 43.40 -5.79 -21.16
N SER A 757 43.75 -7.00 -20.77
CA SER A 757 43.88 -8.15 -21.69
C SER A 757 43.02 -9.36 -21.33
N GLY A 758 41.77 -9.14 -20.92
CA GLY A 758 40.80 -10.21 -20.62
C GLY A 758 40.38 -10.26 -19.14
N MET A 759 39.74 -11.36 -18.76
CA MET A 759 39.22 -11.64 -17.42
C MET A 759 40.22 -12.50 -16.61
N ILE A 760 40.39 -12.17 -15.34
CA ILE A 760 41.13 -13.01 -14.39
C ILE A 760 40.16 -14.08 -13.88
N VAL A 761 40.46 -15.35 -14.13
CA VAL A 761 39.61 -16.46 -13.65
C VAL A 761 39.78 -16.56 -12.13
N GLY A 762 38.67 -16.59 -11.40
CA GLY A 762 38.66 -16.60 -9.95
C GLY A 762 37.67 -17.61 -9.37
N SER A 763 37.80 -17.82 -8.05
CA SER A 763 36.88 -18.59 -7.22
C SER A 763 36.52 -17.79 -5.97
N GLY A 764 35.37 -18.09 -5.40
CA GLY A 764 34.93 -17.45 -4.16
C GLY A 764 33.51 -17.83 -3.79
N ALA A 765 33.05 -17.31 -2.67
CA ALA A 765 31.66 -17.46 -2.24
C ALA A 765 31.16 -16.24 -1.48
N ILE A 766 29.83 -16.10 -1.43
CA ILE A 766 29.15 -15.05 -0.68
C ILE A 766 27.88 -15.63 -0.05
N GLY A 767 27.62 -15.22 1.18
CA GLY A 767 26.36 -15.47 1.88
C GLY A 767 25.72 -14.13 2.25
N VAL A 768 24.42 -14.01 2.06
CA VAL A 768 23.64 -12.84 2.43
C VAL A 768 22.35 -13.28 3.10
N VAL A 769 22.05 -12.73 4.28
CA VAL A 769 20.76 -12.90 4.93
C VAL A 769 19.94 -11.63 4.69
N LEU A 770 18.83 -11.78 3.99
CA LEU A 770 17.86 -10.72 3.77
C LEU A 770 16.67 -10.90 4.70
N GLU A 771 16.19 -9.81 5.29
CA GLU A 771 15.02 -9.82 6.17
C GLU A 771 14.01 -8.76 5.80
N SER A 772 12.74 -9.04 6.12
CA SER A 772 11.75 -7.98 6.26
C SER A 772 12.17 -7.06 7.41
N PRO A 773 11.89 -5.75 7.33
CA PRO A 773 12.24 -4.86 8.43
C PRO A 773 11.53 -5.22 9.75
N LEU A 774 10.39 -5.91 9.69
CA LEU A 774 9.68 -6.44 10.87
C LEU A 774 10.49 -7.54 11.58
N ALA A 775 10.97 -8.53 10.82
CA ALA A 775 11.79 -9.61 11.38
C ALA A 775 13.13 -9.10 11.92
N PHE A 776 13.73 -8.10 11.26
CA PHE A 776 14.96 -7.46 11.74
C PHE A 776 14.74 -6.67 13.04
N ALA A 777 13.60 -5.98 13.16
CA ALA A 777 13.23 -5.15 14.30
C ALA A 777 12.92 -5.94 15.58
N GLU A 778 12.49 -7.19 15.47
CA GLU A 778 12.13 -8.05 16.60
C GLU A 778 13.36 -8.71 17.26
N ARG A 779 14.57 -8.47 16.73
CA ARG A 779 15.80 -9.03 17.27
C ARG A 779 16.29 -8.28 18.53
N PRO A 780 16.84 -8.99 19.53
CA PRO A 780 17.71 -8.37 20.53
C PRO A 780 18.88 -7.69 19.83
N ALA A 781 19.19 -6.45 20.19
CA ALA A 781 20.26 -5.68 19.55
C ALA A 781 21.60 -6.41 19.66
N ALA A 782 22.08 -6.98 18.56
CA ALA A 782 23.45 -7.45 18.39
C ALA A 782 24.23 -6.41 17.57
N GLY A 783 25.44 -6.08 18.03
CA GLY A 783 26.22 -4.93 17.59
C GLY A 783 26.44 -4.86 16.08
N SER A 784 26.15 -3.68 15.52
CA SER A 784 26.47 -3.38 14.12
C SER A 784 27.98 -3.13 13.99
N THR A 785 28.58 -3.75 13.00
CA THR A 785 29.85 -3.32 12.41
C THR A 785 29.67 -1.95 11.76
N ALA A 786 30.71 -1.13 11.84
CA ALA A 786 30.69 0.28 11.43
C ALA A 786 30.40 0.45 9.92
N PRO A 787 29.21 0.92 9.51
CA PRO A 787 28.84 1.12 8.09
C PRO A 787 29.61 2.30 7.45
N ASN A 788 30.30 3.08 8.27
CA ASN A 788 30.73 4.42 7.91
C ASN A 788 31.93 4.45 6.95
N HIS A 789 32.70 3.38 6.77
CA HIS A 789 33.89 3.44 5.89
C HIS A 789 33.54 3.30 4.41
N VAL A 790 32.76 2.28 4.03
CA VAL A 790 32.38 2.05 2.62
C VAL A 790 31.51 3.20 2.10
N GLY A 791 30.59 3.71 2.92
CA GLY A 791 29.80 4.91 2.59
C GLY A 791 30.69 6.13 2.33
N ARG A 792 31.72 6.36 3.16
CA ARG A 792 32.68 7.47 2.98
C ARG A 792 33.54 7.32 1.73
N GLU A 793 33.99 6.11 1.38
CA GLU A 793 34.77 5.91 0.15
C GLU A 793 33.91 6.01 -1.11
N LEU A 794 32.66 5.54 -1.07
CA LEU A 794 31.70 5.75 -2.16
C LEU A 794 31.39 7.25 -2.33
N GLU A 795 31.14 7.97 -1.24
CA GLU A 795 30.96 9.42 -1.27
C GLU A 795 32.19 10.13 -1.85
N ARG A 796 33.40 9.75 -1.43
CA ARG A 796 34.65 10.31 -1.96
C ARG A 796 34.81 10.02 -3.45
N PHE A 797 34.51 8.80 -3.90
CA PHE A 797 34.55 8.42 -5.32
C PHE A 797 33.54 9.23 -6.13
N LEU A 798 32.28 9.29 -5.69
CA LEU A 798 31.24 10.07 -6.37
C LEU A 798 31.60 11.55 -6.44
N GLN A 799 32.20 12.10 -5.38
CA GLN A 799 32.64 13.49 -5.35
C GLN A 799 33.79 13.77 -6.32
N ARG A 800 34.68 12.79 -6.52
CA ARG A 800 35.68 12.86 -7.60
C ARG A 800 35.03 12.77 -8.97
N VAL A 801 34.02 11.92 -9.16
CA VAL A 801 33.28 11.84 -10.44
C VAL A 801 32.62 13.18 -10.77
N GLU A 802 31.97 13.81 -9.78
CA GLU A 802 31.38 15.15 -9.89
C GLU A 802 32.43 16.20 -10.28
N THR A 803 33.59 16.18 -9.61
CA THR A 803 34.65 17.18 -9.79
C THR A 803 35.40 17.01 -11.11
N ASP A 804 35.76 15.77 -11.46
CA ASP A 804 36.63 15.46 -12.59
C ASP A 804 35.85 15.44 -13.93
N PHE A 805 34.54 15.13 -13.89
CA PHE A 805 33.72 14.92 -15.10
C PHE A 805 32.46 15.80 -15.18
N GLY A 806 32.13 16.58 -14.15
CA GLY A 806 30.97 17.48 -14.15
C GLY A 806 29.60 16.79 -14.15
N ILE A 807 29.55 15.49 -13.81
CA ILE A 807 28.32 14.70 -13.76
C ILE A 807 27.78 14.73 -12.33
N THR A 808 26.58 15.29 -12.14
CA THR A 808 25.99 15.46 -10.80
C THR A 808 25.50 14.14 -10.19
N ARG A 809 25.44 14.05 -8.85
CA ARG A 809 24.81 12.90 -8.17
C ARG A 809 23.37 12.65 -8.60
N GLU A 810 22.56 13.70 -8.83
CA GLU A 810 21.21 13.53 -9.37
C GLU A 810 21.23 12.86 -10.75
N GLU A 811 22.15 13.23 -11.65
CA GLU A 811 22.28 12.61 -12.97
C GLU A 811 22.77 11.15 -12.88
N ILE A 812 23.70 10.86 -11.96
CA ILE A 812 24.18 9.50 -11.68
C ILE A 812 23.05 8.64 -11.10
N ALA A 813 22.23 9.18 -10.19
CA ALA A 813 21.14 8.44 -9.56
C ALA A 813 19.94 8.21 -10.50
N SER A 814 19.65 9.19 -11.36
CA SER A 814 18.51 9.13 -12.30
C SER A 814 18.80 8.31 -13.55
N ASN A 815 20.06 8.25 -14.00
CA ASN A 815 20.45 7.56 -15.24
C ASN A 815 21.44 6.42 -15.05
N GLY A 816 22.07 6.30 -13.87
CA GLY A 816 23.07 5.30 -13.57
C GLY A 816 22.46 4.02 -13.02
N VAL A 817 22.80 2.90 -13.65
CA VAL A 817 22.70 1.58 -13.01
C VAL A 817 24.13 1.16 -12.68
N TYR A 818 24.44 0.98 -11.39
CA TYR A 818 25.72 0.42 -10.99
C TYR A 818 25.77 -1.07 -11.36
N TYR A 819 26.33 -1.37 -12.52
CA TYR A 819 26.68 -2.73 -12.93
C TYR A 819 28.16 -2.97 -12.63
N SER A 820 28.45 -3.74 -11.57
CA SER A 820 29.70 -4.51 -11.52
C SER A 820 29.40 -5.89 -12.07
N HIS A 821 29.69 -6.10 -13.36
CA HIS A 821 29.90 -7.45 -13.88
C HIS A 821 31.12 -7.40 -14.81
N GLU A 822 32.11 -8.26 -14.55
CA GLU A 822 33.18 -8.49 -15.53
C GLU A 822 32.71 -9.51 -16.55
N THR A 823 32.46 -9.08 -17.78
CA THR A 823 32.70 -9.92 -18.95
C THR A 823 33.58 -9.16 -19.94
N GLY A 824 34.85 -9.55 -20.00
CA GLY A 824 35.77 -9.13 -21.04
C GLY A 824 35.45 -9.86 -22.35
N THR A 825 34.66 -9.22 -23.21
CA THR A 825 34.70 -9.45 -24.65
C THR A 825 35.20 -8.16 -25.29
N ASN A 826 36.24 -8.22 -26.13
CA ASN A 826 36.89 -7.09 -26.80
C ASN A 826 35.90 -5.96 -27.19
N ALA A 827 35.73 -4.96 -26.32
CA ALA A 827 34.90 -3.81 -26.60
C ALA A 827 35.72 -2.86 -27.48
N SER A 828 35.36 -2.79 -28.75
CA SER A 828 35.71 -1.65 -29.59
C SER A 828 34.64 -0.57 -29.40
N PRO A 829 34.90 0.70 -29.77
CA PRO A 829 33.88 1.76 -29.80
C PRO A 829 32.63 1.44 -30.63
N LYS A 830 32.64 0.33 -31.40
CA LYS A 830 31.55 -0.14 -32.24
C LYS A 830 30.83 -1.40 -31.70
N SER A 831 31.34 -2.07 -30.67
CA SER A 831 30.84 -3.41 -30.25
C SER A 831 30.36 -3.50 -28.80
N SER A 832 30.50 -2.43 -28.01
CA SER A 832 29.73 -2.24 -26.78
C SER A 832 28.42 -1.51 -27.13
N PHE A 833 27.30 -1.96 -26.56
CA PHE A 833 25.98 -1.34 -26.74
C PHE A 833 26.09 0.19 -26.60
N ARG A 834 25.81 0.92 -27.69
CA ARG A 834 25.63 2.37 -27.64
C ARG A 834 24.31 2.66 -26.91
N LEU A 835 24.37 3.23 -25.72
CA LEU A 835 23.35 4.19 -25.32
C LEU A 835 23.50 5.38 -26.29
N ARG A 836 22.53 5.57 -27.19
CA ARG A 836 22.38 6.84 -27.91
C ARG A 836 22.13 7.91 -26.84
N ALA A 837 23.11 8.77 -26.61
CA ALA A 837 22.79 10.13 -26.19
C ALA A 837 22.01 10.76 -27.35
N VAL A 838 20.79 11.22 -27.04
CA VAL A 838 19.92 11.98 -27.92
C VAL A 838 20.52 13.39 -28.00
N ASP A 839 20.80 13.86 -29.22
CA ASP A 839 20.70 15.29 -29.55
C ASP A 839 19.21 15.68 -29.58
#